data_AF-A0A7X9GR93-F1
#
_entry.id   AF-A0A7X9GR93-F1
#
_cell.length_a   1.000
_cell.length_b   1.000
_cell.length_c   1.000
_cell.angle_alpha   90.00
_cell.angle_beta   90.00
_cell.angle_gamma   90.00
#
_symmetry.space_group_name_H-M   'P 1'
#
loop_
_entity.id
_entity.type
_entity.pdbx_description
1 polymer ?
#
loop_
_entity_poly.entity_id
_entity_poly.type
_entity_poly.pdbx_seq_one_letter_code
_entity_poly.pdbx_strand_id
1 'polypeptide(L)'
;MKNRILNILFVGMAFVVMLFASCQPDKYELGDLLSVENLKYSIVQDTKDPNTIILTAENKGYTPYWITPMGRSNKTQDTLRIPFEGDYNFIYGIITPGGIVQADTFVLNLTTNNTDYVDDILWTYLSGGVGEEKEWYLDLDEDGQSKFFKGPLYFYGTDDSWETVTMGNEDVEGDVWNWEADWPGNTWIMPEGDYGSIIFSLKGNASVTVNHNMLGRVENGTYFLDENRKTLKMTDASPLHDEGRDGQVIDWGDIVILSLTENSMQLAVLRDEVLSGEGPTLLSYNFVSKDYYDNWVPEDVPEVDPEPELPDDWELSISQVISKTIVWTLSDKNPLDWANLDGSRMNGFNVPEDYPEWLGTPDPSVYAGFSLKMNSETKEIVYTAPDGTEEEGTYTLDEKGIYTFTGINPSFSVIGWASFSLTAENQLRILSIEKNTVGDVIGMWLGAKDPEKPEYFAYHLVPSAGAGGQSDVASIVKNMLTSKVWKLDSERSYDVETSFGAEQGPVIFSDYDTWAYNPMPGEQYGAGEAEVDYGTMKFEKDGTVKVNQRKKIHSYINDDDETVIRNGIPEAGDELVSNDIVELNGTWEYNDDDKSLVLSVGMLHPWTADYAVADWGDTKIYKIENDALLLQVMRSEELSGEEAMPMTYVFVPAE
;
A
#
# COMPACT_ATOMS: atom_id res chain seq x y z
N MET A 1 -83.36 4.30 -9.38
CA MET A 1 -82.60 4.46 -8.11
C MET A 1 -82.80 3.34 -7.09
N LYS A 2 -83.98 2.72 -6.95
CA LYS A 2 -84.24 1.67 -5.93
C LYS A 2 -83.39 0.38 -6.05
N ASN A 3 -83.07 -0.10 -7.26
CA ASN A 3 -82.33 -1.37 -7.41
C ASN A 3 -80.80 -1.23 -7.22
N ARG A 4 -80.24 -0.02 -7.33
CA ARG A 4 -78.81 0.23 -7.08
C ARG A 4 -78.51 0.35 -5.59
N ILE A 5 -79.43 0.93 -4.81
CA ILE A 5 -79.28 1.07 -3.36
C ILE A 5 -79.46 -0.28 -2.66
N LEU A 6 -80.36 -1.14 -3.15
CA LEU A 6 -80.56 -2.48 -2.59
C LEU A 6 -79.36 -3.40 -2.83
N ASN A 7 -78.71 -3.31 -4.00
CA ASN A 7 -77.49 -4.09 -4.28
C ASN A 7 -76.27 -3.58 -3.50
N ILE A 8 -76.17 -2.28 -3.25
CA ILE A 8 -75.12 -1.70 -2.39
C ILE A 8 -75.32 -2.11 -0.92
N LEU A 9 -76.59 -2.20 -0.46
CA LEU A 9 -76.92 -2.71 0.87
C LEU A 9 -76.65 -4.22 1.02
N PHE A 10 -76.91 -5.03 -0.01
CA PHE A 10 -76.59 -6.46 0.00
C PHE A 10 -75.08 -6.74 -0.06
N VAL A 11 -74.32 -5.96 -0.83
CA VAL A 11 -72.86 -6.06 -0.89
C VAL A 11 -72.21 -5.53 0.40
N GLY A 12 -72.75 -4.46 0.99
CA GLY A 12 -72.31 -3.95 2.29
C GLY A 12 -72.58 -4.92 3.44
N MET A 13 -73.72 -5.61 3.43
CA MET A 13 -74.06 -6.60 4.46
C MET A 13 -73.26 -7.91 4.30
N ALA A 14 -72.89 -8.28 3.07
CA ALA A 14 -71.96 -9.39 2.83
C ALA A 14 -70.51 -9.05 3.23
N PHE A 15 -70.08 -7.79 3.07
CA PHE A 15 -68.75 -7.32 3.50
C PHE A 15 -68.62 -7.20 5.02
N VAL A 16 -69.70 -6.82 5.72
CA VAL A 16 -69.73 -6.80 7.19
C VAL A 16 -69.72 -8.22 7.78
N VAL A 17 -70.33 -9.22 7.13
CA VAL A 17 -70.26 -10.63 7.58
C VAL A 17 -68.87 -11.23 7.31
N MET A 18 -68.13 -10.79 6.28
CA MET A 18 -66.73 -11.20 6.06
C MET A 18 -65.74 -10.55 7.03
N LEU A 19 -66.04 -9.35 7.57
CA LEU A 19 -65.23 -8.71 8.60
C LEU A 19 -65.33 -9.38 9.98
N PHE A 20 -66.32 -10.26 10.20
CA PHE A 20 -66.44 -11.10 11.40
C PHE A 20 -66.10 -12.58 11.15
N ALA A 21 -65.56 -12.90 9.97
CA ALA A 21 -65.02 -14.21 9.64
C ALA A 21 -63.48 -14.21 9.59
N SER A 22 -62.82 -13.28 10.29
CA SER A 22 -61.46 -13.56 10.74
C SER A 22 -61.58 -14.64 11.83
N CYS A 23 -61.28 -15.88 11.48
CA CYS A 23 -60.89 -16.87 12.46
C CYS A 23 -59.60 -16.38 13.15
N GLN A 24 -59.71 -15.43 14.08
CA GLN A 24 -58.76 -15.38 15.18
C GLN A 24 -59.08 -16.61 16.02
N PRO A 25 -58.13 -17.54 16.24
CA PRO A 25 -58.34 -18.59 17.20
C PRO A 25 -58.63 -17.93 18.56
N ASP A 26 -59.83 -18.15 19.09
CA ASP A 26 -60.34 -17.52 20.32
C ASP A 26 -59.56 -17.90 21.58
N LYS A 27 -58.52 -18.71 21.48
CA LYS A 27 -57.55 -18.96 22.54
C LYS A 27 -56.20 -19.38 21.95
N TYR A 28 -55.13 -18.70 22.34
CA TYR A 28 -53.78 -19.27 22.27
C TYR A 28 -53.65 -20.29 23.41
N GLU A 29 -54.22 -21.48 23.24
CA GLU A 29 -53.91 -22.61 24.12
C GLU A 29 -52.54 -23.16 23.67
N LEU A 30 -51.54 -23.07 24.55
CA LEU A 30 -50.31 -23.87 24.43
C LEU A 30 -50.74 -25.33 24.24
N GLY A 31 -50.19 -26.00 23.23
CA GLY A 31 -50.55 -27.39 22.95
C GLY A 31 -50.04 -28.33 24.05
N ASP A 32 -50.27 -29.63 23.88
CA ASP A 32 -49.89 -30.62 24.90
C ASP A 32 -48.36 -30.71 25.08
N LEU A 33 -47.92 -30.77 26.34
CA LEU A 33 -46.57 -31.16 26.70
C LEU A 33 -46.46 -32.69 26.68
N LEU A 34 -45.36 -33.21 26.14
CA LEU A 34 -45.00 -34.61 26.39
C LEU A 34 -44.62 -34.77 27.87
N SER A 35 -45.02 -35.88 28.51
CA SER A 35 -44.51 -36.21 29.84
C SER A 35 -43.00 -36.48 29.79
N VAL A 36 -42.26 -36.01 30.79
CA VAL A 36 -40.79 -36.21 30.92
C VAL A 36 -40.42 -37.70 30.86
N GLU A 37 -41.26 -38.57 31.42
CA GLU A 37 -41.06 -40.04 31.42
C GLU A 37 -41.09 -40.67 30.01
N ASN A 38 -41.60 -39.95 29.01
CA ASN A 38 -41.68 -40.41 27.63
C ASN A 38 -40.50 -39.92 26.76
N LEU A 39 -39.55 -39.17 27.33
CA LEU A 39 -38.30 -38.82 26.66
C LEU A 39 -37.45 -40.09 26.47
N LYS A 40 -36.91 -40.27 25.27
CA LYS A 40 -36.12 -41.41 24.84
C LYS A 40 -34.87 -40.92 24.15
N TYR A 41 -33.72 -41.22 24.74
CA TYR A 41 -32.43 -40.75 24.29
C TYR A 41 -31.30 -41.65 24.82
N SER A 42 -30.13 -41.56 24.20
CA SER A 42 -28.92 -42.21 24.66
C SER A 42 -27.74 -41.24 24.68
N ILE A 43 -26.89 -41.36 25.69
CA ILE A 43 -25.60 -40.69 25.78
C ILE A 43 -24.57 -41.79 26.04
N VAL A 44 -23.66 -42.01 25.08
CA VAL A 44 -22.70 -43.13 25.15
C VAL A 44 -21.31 -42.67 24.78
N GLN A 45 -20.30 -43.20 25.48
CA GLN A 45 -18.89 -43.03 25.11
C GLN A 45 -18.54 -44.01 23.99
N ASP A 46 -17.73 -43.58 23.02
CA ASP A 46 -17.18 -44.49 22.02
C ASP A 46 -16.24 -45.51 22.66
N THR A 47 -16.31 -46.76 22.18
CA THR A 47 -15.55 -47.87 22.76
C THR A 47 -14.05 -47.83 22.46
N LYS A 48 -13.63 -47.12 21.40
CA LYS A 48 -12.23 -46.96 21.00
C LYS A 48 -11.65 -45.66 21.54
N ASP A 49 -12.49 -44.62 21.63
CA ASP A 49 -12.10 -43.30 22.10
C ASP A 49 -13.13 -42.79 23.12
N PRO A 50 -12.92 -43.04 24.43
CA PRO A 50 -13.89 -42.67 25.46
C PRO A 50 -14.18 -41.17 25.58
N ASN A 51 -13.32 -40.32 25.00
CA ASN A 51 -13.47 -38.86 24.91
C ASN A 51 -14.42 -38.42 23.78
N THR A 52 -14.82 -39.34 22.89
CA THR A 52 -15.92 -39.14 21.93
C THR A 52 -17.26 -39.55 22.56
N ILE A 53 -18.17 -38.59 22.69
CA ILE A 53 -19.51 -38.77 23.29
C ILE A 53 -20.57 -38.70 22.19
N ILE A 54 -21.38 -39.74 22.06
CA ILE A 54 -22.43 -39.86 21.05
C ILE A 54 -23.78 -39.64 21.72
N LEU A 55 -24.49 -38.61 21.27
CA LEU A 55 -25.85 -38.26 21.68
C LEU A 55 -26.82 -38.78 20.61
N THR A 56 -27.87 -39.49 21.01
CA THR A 56 -28.93 -39.93 20.09
C THR A 56 -30.31 -39.58 20.66
N ALA A 57 -31.10 -38.83 19.90
CA ALA A 57 -32.49 -38.52 20.21
C ALA A 57 -33.41 -39.55 19.54
N GLU A 58 -34.23 -40.24 20.34
CA GLU A 58 -35.05 -41.35 19.84
C GLU A 58 -36.55 -41.02 19.79
N ASN A 59 -36.94 -39.82 20.24
CA ASN A 59 -38.31 -39.32 20.15
C ASN A 59 -38.64 -38.86 18.72
N LYS A 60 -39.07 -39.80 17.86
CA LYS A 60 -39.48 -39.50 16.48
C LYS A 60 -40.61 -38.46 16.42
N GLY A 61 -40.51 -37.53 15.47
CA GLY A 61 -41.54 -36.53 15.19
C GLY A 61 -41.45 -35.26 16.04
N TYR A 62 -40.47 -35.18 16.94
CA TYR A 62 -40.16 -33.98 17.72
C TYR A 62 -38.79 -33.43 17.36
N THR A 63 -38.60 -32.12 17.52
CA THR A 63 -37.29 -31.47 17.39
C THR A 63 -36.50 -31.68 18.69
N PRO A 64 -35.33 -32.34 18.65
CA PRO A 64 -34.46 -32.49 19.82
C PRO A 64 -33.98 -31.15 20.35
N TYR A 65 -33.69 -31.11 21.65
CA TYR A 65 -33.06 -29.99 22.31
C TYR A 65 -32.06 -30.50 23.36
N TRP A 66 -30.79 -30.43 23.03
CA TRP A 66 -29.68 -30.84 23.90
C TRP A 66 -29.03 -29.62 24.52
N ILE A 67 -28.78 -29.69 25.81
CA ILE A 67 -27.79 -28.85 26.50
C ILE A 67 -26.61 -29.76 26.83
N THR A 68 -25.44 -29.37 26.39
CA THR A 68 -24.19 -30.13 26.46
C THR A 68 -23.11 -29.24 27.08
N PRO A 69 -21.97 -29.81 27.51
CA PRO A 69 -20.83 -29.00 27.98
C PRO A 69 -20.28 -28.05 26.91
N MET A 70 -20.47 -28.37 25.64
CA MET A 70 -19.97 -27.59 24.49
C MET A 70 -21.08 -26.76 23.83
N GLY A 71 -22.17 -26.50 24.57
CA GLY A 71 -23.29 -25.68 24.12
C GLY A 71 -24.55 -26.48 23.79
N ARG A 72 -25.34 -26.00 22.82
CA ARG A 72 -26.68 -26.54 22.53
C ARG A 72 -26.74 -27.22 21.17
N SER A 73 -27.58 -28.25 21.05
CA SER A 73 -27.76 -28.97 19.78
C SER A 73 -29.22 -29.37 19.57
N ASN A 74 -29.69 -29.29 18.33
CA ASN A 74 -31.01 -29.78 17.92
C ASN A 74 -30.92 -31.03 17.02
N LYS A 75 -29.73 -31.62 16.89
CA LYS A 75 -29.51 -32.78 16.03
C LYS A 75 -30.14 -34.04 16.62
N THR A 76 -30.65 -34.90 15.74
CA THR A 76 -31.16 -36.23 16.13
C THR A 76 -30.03 -37.18 16.55
N GLN A 77 -28.83 -36.98 16.02
CA GLN A 77 -27.62 -37.61 16.50
C GLN A 77 -26.50 -36.57 16.47
N ASP A 78 -25.74 -36.45 17.55
CA ASP A 78 -24.60 -35.55 17.65
C ASP A 78 -23.40 -36.26 18.25
N THR A 79 -22.21 -35.79 17.90
CA THR A 79 -20.95 -36.35 18.38
C THR A 79 -20.10 -35.23 18.95
N LEU A 80 -19.78 -35.32 20.24
CA LEU A 80 -18.97 -34.35 20.96
C LEU A 80 -17.60 -34.95 21.26
N ARG A 81 -16.57 -34.11 21.14
CA ARG A 81 -15.18 -34.48 21.39
C ARG A 81 -14.70 -33.68 22.59
N ILE A 82 -14.65 -34.33 23.75
CA ILE A 82 -14.33 -33.67 25.02
C ILE A 82 -12.88 -34.00 25.37
N PRO A 83 -11.95 -33.03 25.31
CA PRO A 83 -10.52 -33.31 25.44
C PRO A 83 -10.08 -33.69 26.86
N PHE A 84 -10.82 -33.27 27.89
CA PHE A 84 -10.36 -33.38 29.27
C PHE A 84 -11.20 -34.34 30.12
N GLU A 85 -10.57 -35.01 31.07
CA GLU A 85 -11.26 -35.74 32.13
C GLU A 85 -12.04 -34.79 33.03
N GLY A 86 -13.21 -35.23 33.51
CA GLY A 86 -14.09 -34.40 34.31
C GLY A 86 -15.53 -34.92 34.37
N ASP A 87 -16.35 -34.20 35.13
CA ASP A 87 -17.78 -34.43 35.23
C ASP A 87 -18.53 -33.46 34.30
N TYR A 88 -19.29 -34.02 33.39
CA TYR A 88 -19.95 -33.29 32.31
C TYR A 88 -21.46 -33.44 32.36
N ASN A 89 -22.17 -32.31 32.39
CA ASN A 89 -23.62 -32.27 32.48
C ASN A 89 -24.27 -32.25 31.09
N PHE A 90 -25.25 -33.12 30.91
CA PHE A 90 -26.08 -33.18 29.70
C PHE A 90 -27.54 -33.11 30.08
N ILE A 91 -28.33 -32.36 29.31
CA ILE A 91 -29.79 -32.31 29.45
C ILE A 91 -30.39 -32.57 28.08
N TYR A 92 -31.16 -33.63 27.96
CA TYR A 92 -31.97 -33.88 26.79
C TYR A 92 -33.36 -33.28 26.95
N GLY A 93 -33.92 -32.75 25.89
CA GLY A 93 -35.29 -32.33 25.81
C GLY A 93 -35.82 -32.38 24.39
N ILE A 94 -37.10 -32.04 24.25
CA ILE A 94 -37.76 -31.88 22.96
C ILE A 94 -38.58 -30.60 22.96
N ILE A 95 -38.72 -30.01 21.77
CA ILE A 95 -39.61 -28.88 21.55
C ILE A 95 -41.00 -29.43 21.19
N THR A 96 -42.01 -29.07 21.98
CA THR A 96 -43.42 -29.44 21.76
C THR A 96 -44.28 -28.19 21.51
N PRO A 97 -45.52 -28.33 20.99
CA PRO A 97 -46.45 -27.21 20.89
C PRO A 97 -46.78 -26.52 22.22
N GLY A 98 -46.55 -27.22 23.35
CA GLY A 98 -46.71 -26.68 24.71
C GLY A 98 -45.45 -26.04 25.30
N GLY A 99 -44.33 -26.02 24.58
CA GLY A 99 -43.02 -25.59 25.07
C GLY A 99 -41.99 -26.71 25.14
N ILE A 100 -40.84 -26.43 25.77
CA ILE A 100 -39.73 -27.39 25.89
C ILE A 100 -39.98 -28.32 27.07
N VAL A 101 -39.85 -29.64 26.84
CA VAL A 101 -39.85 -30.66 27.89
C VAL A 101 -38.44 -31.19 28.04
N GLN A 102 -37.87 -31.15 29.24
CA GLN A 102 -36.49 -31.57 29.52
C GLN A 102 -36.46 -32.75 30.51
N ALA A 103 -35.49 -33.64 30.32
CA ALA A 103 -35.14 -34.70 31.26
C ALA A 103 -34.32 -34.13 32.43
N ASP A 104 -34.14 -34.95 33.47
CA ASP A 104 -33.16 -34.67 34.52
C ASP A 104 -31.74 -34.63 33.94
N THR A 105 -30.85 -33.89 34.62
CA THR A 105 -29.43 -33.81 34.23
C THR A 105 -28.76 -35.17 34.29
N PHE A 106 -28.20 -35.60 33.15
CA PHE A 106 -27.30 -36.73 33.08
C PHE A 106 -25.87 -36.24 33.31
N VAL A 107 -25.21 -36.79 34.33
CA VAL A 107 -23.81 -36.50 34.65
C VAL A 107 -22.95 -37.62 34.08
N LEU A 108 -22.12 -37.29 33.08
CA LEU A 108 -21.11 -38.19 32.55
C LEU A 108 -19.80 -37.99 33.32
N ASN A 109 -19.27 -39.06 33.91
CA ASN A 109 -17.93 -39.06 34.47
C ASN A 109 -16.94 -39.56 33.41
N LEU A 110 -16.14 -38.66 32.85
CA LEU A 110 -15.09 -38.95 31.87
C LEU A 110 -13.74 -39.03 32.60
N THR A 111 -13.08 -40.18 32.53
CA THR A 111 -11.84 -40.45 33.31
C THR A 111 -10.57 -40.46 32.45
N THR A 112 -10.65 -39.93 31.24
CA THR A 112 -9.55 -39.96 30.26
C THR A 112 -9.38 -38.59 29.63
N ASN A 113 -8.14 -38.24 29.28
CA ASN A 113 -7.82 -37.08 28.46
C ASN A 113 -7.52 -37.54 27.03
N ASN A 114 -7.95 -36.74 26.05
CA ASN A 114 -7.56 -36.85 24.65
C ASN A 114 -7.29 -35.44 24.11
N THR A 115 -6.07 -34.95 24.35
CA THR A 115 -5.65 -33.59 23.98
C THR A 115 -5.41 -33.41 22.49
N ASP A 116 -5.39 -34.51 21.70
CA ASP A 116 -5.25 -34.46 20.24
C ASP A 116 -6.44 -33.74 19.57
N TYR A 117 -7.54 -33.49 20.31
CA TYR A 117 -8.66 -32.67 19.81
C TYR A 117 -8.40 -31.16 19.87
N VAL A 118 -7.30 -30.74 20.51
CA VAL A 118 -6.96 -29.33 20.76
C VAL A 118 -5.46 -29.09 20.56
N ASP A 119 -4.84 -29.83 19.64
CA ASP A 119 -3.38 -29.80 19.38
C ASP A 119 -2.95 -28.83 18.27
N ASP A 120 -3.89 -28.29 17.50
CA ASP A 120 -3.63 -27.29 16.46
C ASP A 120 -3.10 -25.97 17.06
N ILE A 121 -2.19 -25.31 16.35
CA ILE A 121 -1.57 -24.05 16.78
C ILE A 121 -2.59 -22.94 17.05
N LEU A 122 -3.75 -22.96 16.39
CA LEU A 122 -4.82 -21.99 16.62
C LEU A 122 -5.39 -22.07 18.05
N TRP A 123 -5.41 -23.26 18.68
CA TRP A 123 -5.78 -23.39 20.09
C TRP A 123 -4.76 -22.70 21.00
N THR A 124 -3.47 -22.80 20.64
CA THR A 124 -2.38 -22.12 21.36
C THR A 124 -2.48 -20.61 21.18
N TYR A 125 -2.72 -20.12 19.96
CA TYR A 125 -2.91 -18.71 19.71
C TYR A 125 -4.11 -18.15 20.48
N LEU A 126 -5.27 -18.80 20.42
CA LEU A 126 -6.51 -18.34 21.05
C LEU A 126 -6.45 -18.33 22.58
N SER A 127 -5.92 -19.40 23.20
CA SER A 127 -6.07 -19.66 24.64
C SER A 127 -4.75 -19.86 25.40
N GLY A 128 -3.60 -19.79 24.73
CA GLY A 128 -2.31 -20.18 25.31
C GLY A 128 -2.04 -21.69 25.26
N GLY A 129 -3.04 -22.50 24.88
CA GLY A 129 -2.92 -23.95 24.75
C GLY A 129 -3.33 -24.70 26.01
N VAL A 130 -3.12 -26.02 26.01
CA VAL A 130 -3.63 -26.91 27.07
C VAL A 130 -3.08 -26.51 28.45
N GLY A 131 -3.99 -26.25 29.40
CA GLY A 131 -3.65 -25.88 30.77
C GLY A 131 -3.40 -24.39 30.98
N GLU A 132 -3.49 -23.59 29.92
CA GLU A 132 -3.31 -22.15 29.97
C GLU A 132 -4.62 -21.40 29.70
N GLU A 133 -4.57 -20.08 29.85
CA GLU A 133 -5.61 -19.17 29.40
C GLU A 133 -4.96 -17.92 28.84
N LYS A 134 -5.66 -17.24 27.94
CA LYS A 134 -5.17 -16.03 27.31
C LYS A 134 -6.25 -14.97 27.26
N GLU A 135 -5.83 -13.75 27.56
CA GLU A 135 -6.66 -12.57 27.59
C GLU A 135 -6.45 -11.71 26.34
N TRP A 136 -7.54 -11.16 25.83
CA TRP A 136 -7.63 -10.36 24.62
C TRP A 136 -8.41 -9.08 24.90
N TYR A 137 -7.98 -7.99 24.29
CA TYR A 137 -8.66 -6.69 24.30
C TYR A 137 -9.15 -6.38 22.90
N LEU A 138 -10.31 -5.73 22.78
CA LEU A 138 -10.70 -5.11 21.52
C LEU A 138 -9.67 -4.03 21.18
N ASP A 139 -9.28 -3.91 19.92
CA ASP A 139 -8.22 -2.97 19.50
C ASP A 139 -8.73 -1.53 19.37
N LEU A 140 -9.24 -0.99 20.47
CA LEU A 140 -9.59 0.41 20.69
C LEU A 140 -9.63 0.66 22.19
N ASP A 141 -8.93 1.68 22.67
CA ASP A 141 -8.93 2.05 24.09
C ASP A 141 -9.69 3.35 24.39
N GLU A 142 -9.63 3.79 25.65
CA GLU A 142 -10.29 4.99 26.15
C GLU A 142 -9.73 6.30 25.58
N ASP A 143 -8.53 6.25 24.98
CA ASP A 143 -7.88 7.39 24.32
C ASP A 143 -8.13 7.39 22.80
N GLY A 144 -8.94 6.46 22.29
CA GLY A 144 -9.23 6.34 20.87
C GLY A 144 -8.10 5.69 20.05
N GLN A 145 -7.20 4.94 20.71
CA GLN A 145 -6.05 4.33 20.05
C GLN A 145 -6.33 2.85 19.68
N SER A 146 -6.22 2.55 18.39
CA SER A 146 -6.01 1.17 17.91
C SER A 146 -4.51 0.92 17.78
N LYS A 147 -4.03 -0.18 18.35
CA LYS A 147 -2.61 -0.47 18.57
C LYS A 147 -1.99 -1.38 17.50
N PHE A 148 -2.79 -2.26 16.89
CA PHE A 148 -2.32 -3.22 15.89
C PHE A 148 -3.03 -3.04 14.54
N PHE A 149 -4.34 -2.82 14.56
CA PHE A 149 -5.20 -2.62 13.40
C PHE A 149 -5.45 -1.12 13.19
N LYS A 150 -5.96 -0.75 12.02
CA LYS A 150 -6.37 0.64 11.70
C LYS A 150 -7.60 1.05 12.52
N GLY A 151 -8.41 0.09 12.96
CA GLY A 151 -9.60 0.31 13.78
C GLY A 151 -10.14 -0.98 14.40
N PRO A 152 -11.08 -0.88 15.36
CA PRO A 152 -11.62 -2.02 16.09
C PRO A 152 -12.62 -2.86 15.29
N LEU A 153 -13.18 -2.31 14.20
CA LEU A 153 -14.24 -2.92 13.41
C LEU A 153 -13.97 -2.71 11.93
N TYR A 154 -13.89 -3.82 11.19
CA TYR A 154 -13.83 -3.83 9.73
C TYR A 154 -15.07 -4.48 9.13
N PHE A 155 -15.28 -4.24 7.84
CA PHE A 155 -16.38 -4.80 7.07
C PHE A 155 -15.84 -5.67 5.95
N TYR A 156 -16.42 -6.85 5.80
CA TYR A 156 -16.05 -7.80 4.77
C TYR A 156 -17.29 -8.31 4.01
N GLY A 157 -17.06 -8.77 2.79
CA GLY A 157 -18.06 -9.49 2.00
C GLY A 157 -18.45 -10.80 2.68
N THR A 158 -19.61 -11.35 2.33
CA THR A 158 -20.11 -12.55 3.02
C THR A 158 -19.35 -13.83 2.71
N ASP A 159 -18.55 -13.83 1.64
CA ASP A 159 -17.71 -14.97 1.24
C ASP A 159 -16.23 -14.80 1.64
N ASP A 160 -15.88 -13.70 2.31
CA ASP A 160 -14.56 -13.52 2.91
C ASP A 160 -14.31 -14.53 4.04
N SER A 161 -13.05 -14.97 4.14
CA SER A 161 -12.66 -16.05 5.05
C SER A 161 -11.17 -16.00 5.39
N TRP A 162 -10.70 -16.97 6.16
CA TRP A 162 -9.27 -17.18 6.41
C TRP A 162 -8.44 -17.23 5.12
N GLU A 163 -8.97 -17.81 4.05
CA GLU A 163 -8.25 -17.93 2.76
C GLU A 163 -8.03 -16.55 2.11
N THR A 164 -9.02 -15.66 2.16
CA THR A 164 -8.89 -14.31 1.57
C THR A 164 -8.07 -13.40 2.48
N VAL A 165 -8.33 -13.39 3.79
CA VAL A 165 -7.73 -12.43 4.72
C VAL A 165 -6.35 -12.85 5.22
N THR A 166 -6.18 -14.11 5.64
CA THR A 166 -4.90 -14.57 6.20
C THR A 166 -3.96 -15.14 5.13
N MET A 167 -4.49 -15.84 4.13
CA MET A 167 -3.67 -16.43 3.07
C MET A 167 -3.52 -15.55 1.83
N GLY A 168 -4.29 -14.45 1.73
CA GLY A 168 -4.22 -13.52 0.60
C GLY A 168 -4.68 -14.15 -0.72
N ASN A 169 -5.58 -15.14 -0.67
CA ASN A 169 -6.08 -15.82 -1.85
C ASN A 169 -7.18 -14.99 -2.53
N GLU A 170 -6.83 -14.38 -3.67
CA GLU A 170 -7.74 -13.55 -4.46
C GLU A 170 -8.69 -14.37 -5.37
N ASP A 171 -8.50 -15.69 -5.50
CA ASP A 171 -9.27 -16.56 -6.41
C ASP A 171 -10.60 -17.08 -5.79
N VAL A 172 -11.00 -16.59 -4.61
CA VAL A 172 -12.26 -17.00 -3.98
C VAL A 172 -13.45 -16.37 -4.72
N GLU A 173 -14.29 -17.21 -5.33
CA GLU A 173 -15.52 -16.75 -6.01
C GLU A 173 -16.60 -16.38 -4.98
N GLY A 174 -17.21 -15.19 -5.12
CA GLY A 174 -18.32 -14.77 -4.27
C GLY A 174 -18.40 -13.26 -4.03
N ASP A 175 -19.13 -12.87 -2.99
CA ASP A 175 -19.11 -11.55 -2.39
C ASP A 175 -17.85 -11.39 -1.53
N VAL A 176 -16.75 -10.99 -2.17
CA VAL A 176 -15.43 -10.80 -1.56
C VAL A 176 -15.02 -9.34 -1.74
N TRP A 177 -14.91 -8.62 -0.64
CA TRP A 177 -14.45 -7.23 -0.57
C TRP A 177 -14.16 -6.89 0.88
N ASN A 178 -13.26 -5.97 1.12
CA ASN A 178 -12.95 -5.51 2.48
C ASN A 178 -12.96 -3.99 2.55
N TRP A 179 -13.39 -3.49 3.70
CA TRP A 179 -13.20 -2.11 4.11
C TRP A 179 -12.61 -2.09 5.52
N GLU A 180 -11.29 -1.86 5.56
CA GLU A 180 -10.51 -1.74 6.79
C GLU A 180 -10.58 -0.31 7.32
N ALA A 181 -11.75 0.05 7.86
CA ALA A 181 -12.02 1.39 8.36
C ALA A 181 -10.99 1.81 9.42
N ASP A 182 -10.24 2.88 9.15
CA ASP A 182 -9.38 3.50 10.15
C ASP A 182 -10.26 4.22 11.18
N TRP A 183 -10.02 3.99 12.45
CA TRP A 183 -10.85 4.58 13.50
C TRP A 183 -10.73 6.11 13.57
N PRO A 184 -9.53 6.73 13.45
CA PRO A 184 -9.39 8.20 13.52
C PRO A 184 -10.23 8.94 12.47
N GLY A 185 -10.31 8.44 11.23
CA GLY A 185 -11.16 8.99 10.17
C GLY A 185 -12.62 8.57 10.24
N ASN A 186 -12.94 7.50 10.98
CA ASN A 186 -14.27 6.87 11.00
C ASN A 186 -14.80 6.62 12.42
N THR A 187 -14.63 7.59 13.33
CA THR A 187 -15.05 7.48 14.74
C THR A 187 -16.53 7.12 14.95
N TRP A 188 -17.36 7.26 13.92
CA TRP A 188 -18.76 6.85 13.92
C TRP A 188 -18.97 5.31 13.92
N ILE A 189 -17.96 4.52 13.56
CA ILE A 189 -18.08 3.05 13.49
C ILE A 189 -18.26 2.44 14.88
N MET A 190 -17.53 2.95 15.87
CA MET A 190 -17.55 2.53 17.28
C MET A 190 -17.05 3.69 18.17
N PRO A 191 -17.67 3.97 19.34
CA PRO A 191 -17.16 4.99 20.25
C PRO A 191 -15.82 4.60 20.88
N GLU A 192 -14.97 5.58 21.21
CA GLU A 192 -13.80 5.36 22.09
C GLU A 192 -14.24 4.90 23.48
N GLY A 193 -13.44 4.06 24.12
CA GLY A 193 -13.75 3.55 25.45
C GLY A 193 -13.04 2.25 25.79
N ASP A 194 -12.99 1.94 27.08
CA ASP A 194 -12.55 0.64 27.57
C ASP A 194 -13.68 -0.40 27.39
N TYR A 195 -13.59 -1.20 26.32
CA TYR A 195 -14.52 -2.28 26.03
C TYR A 195 -14.41 -3.47 27.01
N GLY A 196 -13.31 -3.56 27.76
CA GLY A 196 -13.00 -4.67 28.65
C GLY A 196 -12.23 -5.78 27.95
N SER A 197 -12.42 -7.03 28.36
CA SER A 197 -11.56 -8.14 27.92
C SER A 197 -12.29 -9.46 27.69
N ILE A 198 -11.71 -10.30 26.83
CA ILE A 198 -12.10 -11.70 26.61
C ILE A 198 -10.99 -12.60 27.12
N ILE A 199 -11.34 -13.58 27.96
CA ILE A 199 -10.41 -14.60 28.44
C ILE A 199 -10.85 -15.95 27.88
N PHE A 200 -10.06 -16.52 26.97
CA PHE A 200 -10.21 -17.91 26.52
C PHE A 200 -9.33 -18.82 27.37
N SER A 201 -9.94 -19.76 28.08
CA SER A 201 -9.26 -20.69 28.97
C SER A 201 -9.39 -22.11 28.47
N LEU A 202 -8.28 -22.85 28.48
CA LEU A 202 -8.21 -24.27 28.20
C LEU A 202 -7.72 -25.06 29.44
N LYS A 203 -8.01 -24.51 30.63
CA LYS A 203 -7.74 -25.12 31.94
C LYS A 203 -8.79 -26.17 32.28
N GLY A 204 -8.63 -27.37 31.74
CA GLY A 204 -9.52 -28.52 32.02
C GLY A 204 -10.88 -28.47 31.31
N ASN A 205 -11.26 -27.34 30.73
CA ASN A 205 -12.37 -27.21 29.77
C ASN A 205 -12.16 -25.98 28.88
N ALA A 206 -12.71 -25.98 27.66
CA ALA A 206 -12.76 -24.80 26.80
C ALA A 206 -13.85 -23.83 27.30
N SER A 207 -13.42 -22.86 28.11
CA SER A 207 -14.30 -21.87 28.75
C SER A 207 -13.92 -20.45 28.36
N VAL A 208 -14.90 -19.56 28.30
CA VAL A 208 -14.68 -18.16 27.95
C VAL A 208 -15.33 -17.25 28.98
N THR A 209 -14.61 -16.23 29.41
CA THR A 209 -15.16 -15.14 30.24
C THR A 209 -15.03 -13.85 29.46
N VAL A 210 -16.11 -13.11 29.32
CA VAL A 210 -16.11 -11.82 28.61
C VAL A 210 -16.58 -10.73 29.56
N ASN A 211 -15.72 -9.76 29.80
CA ASN A 211 -16.03 -8.58 30.59
C ASN A 211 -16.33 -7.42 29.63
N HIS A 212 -17.61 -7.14 29.41
CA HIS A 212 -18.07 -6.03 28.57
C HIS A 212 -18.18 -4.76 29.40
N ASN A 213 -17.09 -4.01 29.54
CA ASN A 213 -17.05 -2.81 30.37
C ASN A 213 -18.01 -1.73 29.84
N MET A 214 -18.02 -1.49 28.52
CA MET A 214 -18.93 -0.51 27.87
C MET A 214 -20.41 -0.90 27.96
N LEU A 215 -20.73 -2.21 28.01
CA LEU A 215 -22.11 -2.71 28.17
C LEU A 215 -22.48 -2.99 29.64
N GLY A 216 -21.53 -2.82 30.57
CA GLY A 216 -21.72 -3.03 32.01
C GLY A 216 -22.10 -4.45 32.41
N ARG A 217 -21.61 -5.49 31.70
CA ARG A 217 -21.96 -6.90 31.98
C ARG A 217 -20.76 -7.85 31.88
N VAL A 218 -20.82 -8.95 32.62
CA VAL A 218 -19.85 -10.05 32.54
C VAL A 218 -20.58 -11.32 32.11
N GLU A 219 -20.05 -11.99 31.10
CA GLU A 219 -20.58 -13.22 30.53
C GLU A 219 -19.60 -14.37 30.78
N ASN A 220 -20.12 -15.54 31.15
CA ASN A 220 -19.33 -16.75 31.38
C ASN A 220 -19.94 -17.87 30.54
N GLY A 221 -19.15 -18.40 29.64
CA GLY A 221 -19.60 -19.34 28.63
C GLY A 221 -18.58 -20.44 28.34
N THR A 222 -18.87 -21.18 27.28
CA THR A 222 -17.93 -22.14 26.69
C THR A 222 -17.69 -21.77 25.24
N TYR A 223 -16.58 -22.28 24.69
CA TYR A 223 -16.28 -22.08 23.28
C TYR A 223 -15.83 -23.38 22.61
N PHE A 224 -16.00 -23.43 21.29
CA PHE A 224 -15.46 -24.49 20.45
C PHE A 224 -14.81 -23.87 19.22
N LEU A 225 -13.53 -24.15 19.02
CA LEU A 225 -12.78 -23.79 17.83
C LEU A 225 -12.80 -24.99 16.87
N ASP A 226 -13.29 -24.78 15.65
CA ASP A 226 -13.13 -25.73 14.54
C ASP A 226 -11.97 -25.23 13.68
N GLU A 227 -10.78 -25.75 13.92
CA GLU A 227 -9.56 -25.36 13.20
C GLU A 227 -9.66 -25.65 11.70
N ASN A 228 -10.43 -26.65 11.28
CA ASN A 228 -10.56 -26.99 9.86
C ASN A 228 -11.50 -26.03 9.14
N ARG A 229 -12.59 -25.61 9.79
CA ARG A 229 -13.53 -24.62 9.24
C ARG A 229 -13.14 -23.18 9.49
N LYS A 230 -12.16 -22.94 10.37
CA LYS A 230 -11.76 -21.60 10.82
C LYS A 230 -12.96 -20.84 11.40
N THR A 231 -13.72 -21.52 12.25
CA THR A 231 -14.89 -20.95 12.94
C THR A 231 -14.77 -21.11 14.45
N LEU A 232 -15.30 -20.15 15.18
CA LEU A 232 -15.43 -20.17 16.62
C LEU A 232 -16.92 -20.18 16.99
N LYS A 233 -17.33 -21.11 17.86
CA LYS A 233 -18.66 -21.10 18.47
C LYS A 233 -18.54 -20.70 19.92
N MET A 234 -19.14 -19.59 20.33
CA MET A 234 -19.30 -19.21 21.74
C MET A 234 -20.72 -19.54 22.21
N THR A 235 -20.85 -20.07 23.42
CA THR A 235 -22.15 -20.33 24.05
C THR A 235 -22.26 -19.62 25.38
N ASP A 236 -23.38 -18.94 25.60
CA ASP A 236 -23.67 -18.13 26.81
C ASP A 236 -22.68 -16.98 27.05
N ALA A 237 -21.97 -16.58 25.98
CA ALA A 237 -21.13 -15.39 25.89
C ALA A 237 -21.10 -14.89 24.43
N SER A 238 -20.78 -13.61 24.27
CA SER A 238 -20.59 -12.89 23.00
C SER A 238 -19.20 -12.25 22.96
N PRO A 239 -18.55 -12.09 21.79
CA PRO A 239 -17.31 -11.33 21.69
C PRO A 239 -17.56 -9.87 22.10
N LEU A 240 -16.52 -9.11 22.48
CA LEU A 240 -16.68 -7.68 22.75
C LEU A 240 -17.16 -6.96 21.49
N HIS A 241 -18.15 -6.09 21.65
CA HIS A 241 -18.75 -5.29 20.59
C HIS A 241 -19.37 -4.01 21.17
N ASP A 242 -19.76 -3.07 20.31
CA ASP A 242 -20.50 -1.87 20.69
C ASP A 242 -22.01 -2.12 20.81
N GLU A 243 -22.68 -1.26 21.58
CA GLU A 243 -24.14 -1.22 21.68
C GLU A 243 -24.81 -0.87 20.33
N GLY A 244 -24.13 -0.15 19.44
CA GLY A 244 -24.70 0.30 18.17
C GLY A 244 -25.04 -0.84 17.21
N ARG A 245 -24.43 -2.02 17.37
CA ARG A 245 -24.68 -3.23 16.56
C ARG A 245 -25.58 -4.23 17.28
N ASP A 246 -26.02 -3.92 18.50
CA ASP A 246 -27.04 -4.70 19.18
C ASP A 246 -28.33 -4.73 18.35
N GLY A 247 -28.86 -5.93 18.20
CA GLY A 247 -30.06 -6.16 17.39
C GLY A 247 -29.82 -6.13 15.88
N GLN A 248 -28.58 -6.08 15.39
CA GLN A 248 -28.22 -6.25 13.97
C GLN A 248 -27.68 -7.65 13.64
N VAL A 249 -27.20 -8.38 14.65
CA VAL A 249 -26.62 -9.73 14.55
C VAL A 249 -27.56 -10.74 15.19
N ILE A 250 -27.85 -11.85 14.50
CA ILE A 250 -28.75 -12.91 15.01
C ILE A 250 -28.08 -13.72 16.11
N ASP A 251 -26.84 -14.16 15.87
CA ASP A 251 -26.11 -15.06 16.76
C ASP A 251 -24.66 -14.60 16.88
N TRP A 252 -24.39 -13.81 17.92
CA TRP A 252 -23.04 -13.34 18.27
C TRP A 252 -22.07 -14.48 18.61
N GLY A 253 -22.59 -15.67 18.91
CA GLY A 253 -21.78 -16.85 19.17
C GLY A 253 -21.41 -17.62 17.92
N ASP A 254 -21.90 -17.26 16.72
CA ASP A 254 -21.53 -17.86 15.44
C ASP A 254 -20.48 -17.01 14.72
N ILE A 255 -19.22 -17.40 14.85
CA ILE A 255 -18.08 -16.54 14.49
C ILE A 255 -17.24 -17.21 13.41
N VAL A 256 -16.92 -16.44 12.37
CA VAL A 256 -15.89 -16.76 11.38
C VAL A 256 -14.57 -16.15 11.85
N ILE A 257 -13.49 -16.93 11.82
CA ILE A 257 -12.15 -16.44 12.15
C ILE A 257 -11.49 -16.04 10.84
N LEU A 258 -11.29 -14.73 10.65
CA LEU A 258 -10.64 -14.20 9.45
C LEU A 258 -9.11 -14.23 9.58
N SER A 259 -8.60 -13.97 10.79
CA SER A 259 -7.19 -14.11 11.15
C SER A 259 -7.01 -14.39 12.64
N LEU A 260 -5.96 -15.15 12.98
CA LEU A 260 -5.58 -15.43 14.36
C LEU A 260 -4.07 -15.72 14.43
N THR A 261 -3.37 -14.90 15.21
CA THR A 261 -1.93 -15.01 15.47
C THR A 261 -1.66 -15.03 16.97
N GLU A 262 -0.38 -15.02 17.37
CA GLU A 262 -0.02 -14.84 18.77
C GLU A 262 -0.46 -13.48 19.34
N ASN A 263 -0.53 -12.43 18.52
CA ASN A 263 -0.75 -11.06 19.01
C ASN A 263 -2.06 -10.42 18.55
N SER A 264 -2.67 -10.94 17.48
CA SER A 264 -3.82 -10.33 16.84
C SER A 264 -4.87 -11.36 16.46
N MET A 265 -6.13 -10.95 16.44
CA MET A 265 -7.27 -11.81 16.13
C MET A 265 -8.41 -11.01 15.50
N GLN A 266 -9.03 -11.55 14.46
CA GLN A 266 -10.20 -10.97 13.79
C GLN A 266 -11.37 -11.96 13.84
N LEU A 267 -12.40 -11.60 14.59
CA LEU A 267 -13.61 -12.39 14.79
C LEU A 267 -14.78 -11.73 14.07
N ALA A 268 -15.25 -12.37 13.00
CA ALA A 268 -16.33 -11.86 12.19
C ALA A 268 -17.68 -12.50 12.55
N VAL A 269 -18.70 -11.65 12.70
CA VAL A 269 -20.11 -12.05 12.85
C VAL A 269 -20.93 -11.52 11.68
N LEU A 270 -21.96 -12.25 11.28
CA LEU A 270 -22.81 -11.85 10.17
C LEU A 270 -23.85 -10.81 10.61
N ARG A 271 -23.82 -9.63 9.98
CA ARG A 271 -24.92 -8.66 10.05
C ARG A 271 -26.12 -9.23 9.28
N ASP A 272 -27.26 -9.32 9.94
CA ASP A 272 -28.49 -9.80 9.32
C ASP A 272 -29.23 -8.67 8.60
N GLU A 273 -29.70 -8.97 7.38
CA GLU A 273 -30.34 -7.98 6.51
C GLU A 273 -31.67 -7.47 7.07
N VAL A 274 -32.46 -8.36 7.68
CA VAL A 274 -33.79 -8.01 8.20
C VAL A 274 -33.66 -7.17 9.47
N LEU A 275 -32.71 -7.51 10.31
CA LEU A 275 -32.44 -6.84 11.58
C LEU A 275 -31.79 -5.47 11.39
N SER A 276 -30.78 -5.36 10.52
CA SER A 276 -30.07 -4.11 10.25
C SER A 276 -30.82 -3.18 9.29
N GLY A 277 -31.60 -3.73 8.36
CA GLY A 277 -32.15 -2.99 7.23
C GLY A 277 -31.12 -2.66 6.14
N GLU A 278 -29.91 -3.22 6.23
CA GLU A 278 -28.79 -3.06 5.31
C GLU A 278 -28.36 -4.42 4.75
N GLY A 279 -27.59 -4.45 3.66
CA GLY A 279 -27.13 -5.72 3.07
C GLY A 279 -26.32 -6.57 4.07
N PRO A 280 -26.32 -7.90 3.92
CA PRO A 280 -25.50 -8.77 4.77
C PRO A 280 -24.02 -8.42 4.59
N THR A 281 -23.27 -8.44 5.69
CA THR A 281 -21.82 -8.17 5.71
C THR A 281 -21.21 -8.87 6.92
N LEU A 282 -19.97 -9.29 6.81
CA LEU A 282 -19.19 -9.77 7.92
C LEU A 282 -18.61 -8.58 8.70
N LEU A 283 -19.05 -8.43 9.95
CA LEU A 283 -18.54 -7.45 10.91
C LEU A 283 -17.37 -8.05 11.66
N SER A 284 -16.15 -7.70 11.28
CA SER A 284 -14.91 -8.19 11.90
C SER A 284 -14.52 -7.31 13.08
N TYR A 285 -14.70 -7.84 14.29
CA TYR A 285 -14.17 -7.23 15.50
C TYR A 285 -12.71 -7.65 15.65
N ASN A 286 -11.85 -6.65 15.83
CA ASN A 286 -10.40 -6.82 15.81
C ASN A 286 -9.85 -6.72 17.23
N PHE A 287 -8.99 -7.67 17.62
CA PHE A 287 -8.51 -7.85 18.98
C PHE A 287 -6.99 -7.99 19.02
N VAL A 288 -6.41 -7.51 20.11
CA VAL A 288 -5.00 -7.70 20.45
C VAL A 288 -4.84 -8.52 21.73
N SER A 289 -3.80 -9.34 21.79
CA SER A 289 -3.51 -10.10 23.00
C SER A 289 -3.13 -9.16 24.15
N LYS A 290 -3.38 -9.57 25.39
CA LYS A 290 -2.93 -8.82 26.57
C LYS A 290 -1.43 -8.56 26.56
N ASP A 291 -0.66 -9.58 26.22
CA ASP A 291 0.80 -9.46 26.16
C ASP A 291 1.23 -8.40 25.12
N TYR A 292 0.56 -8.34 23.96
CA TYR A 292 0.80 -7.26 23.00
C TYR A 292 0.35 -5.91 23.57
N TYR A 293 -0.88 -5.82 24.09
CA TYR A 293 -1.45 -4.58 24.62
C TYR A 293 -0.63 -3.94 25.74
N ASP A 294 -0.12 -4.75 26.68
CA ASP A 294 0.66 -4.30 27.84
C ASP A 294 2.10 -3.91 27.48
N ASN A 295 2.67 -4.53 26.44
CA ASN A 295 4.03 -4.28 25.96
C ASN A 295 4.07 -3.40 24.71
N TRP A 296 2.90 -2.97 24.22
CA TRP A 296 2.78 -2.07 23.10
C TRP A 296 3.43 -0.76 23.47
N VAL A 297 4.45 -0.42 22.71
CA VAL A 297 4.98 0.94 22.64
C VAL A 297 4.37 1.50 21.37
N PRO A 298 3.80 2.72 21.38
CA PRO A 298 3.50 3.40 20.15
C PRO A 298 4.72 3.26 19.25
N GLU A 299 4.53 2.78 18.01
CA GLU A 299 5.57 3.00 17.02
C GLU A 299 5.92 4.49 17.09
N ASP A 300 7.21 4.85 17.01
CA ASP A 300 7.61 6.23 16.75
C ASP A 300 7.07 6.58 15.36
N VAL A 301 5.76 6.76 15.26
CA VAL A 301 5.08 7.50 14.22
C VAL A 301 5.47 8.92 14.58
N PRO A 302 6.34 9.56 13.80
CA PRO A 302 6.58 10.97 14.03
C PRO A 302 5.21 11.67 14.03
N GLU A 303 4.95 12.59 14.96
CA GLU A 303 3.86 13.59 14.84
C GLU A 303 4.10 14.55 13.67
N VAL A 304 4.62 14.02 12.56
CA VAL A 304 4.71 14.68 11.28
C VAL A 304 3.74 13.88 10.44
N ASP A 305 2.57 14.45 10.19
CA ASP A 305 1.65 14.00 9.14
C ASP A 305 2.48 13.47 7.97
N PRO A 306 2.25 12.24 7.48
CA PRO A 306 3.08 11.69 6.43
C PRO A 306 3.08 12.69 5.27
N GLU A 307 4.27 13.09 4.83
CA GLU A 307 4.45 14.12 3.82
C GLU A 307 4.66 13.46 2.46
N PRO A 308 4.23 14.09 1.35
CA PRO A 308 4.56 13.60 0.03
C PRO A 308 6.07 13.49 -0.14
N GLU A 309 6.53 12.31 -0.57
CA GLU A 309 7.92 12.07 -0.93
C GLU A 309 8.16 12.59 -2.35
N LEU A 310 8.86 13.71 -2.45
CA LEU A 310 9.21 14.30 -3.74
C LEU A 310 10.58 13.77 -4.20
N PRO A 311 10.78 13.50 -5.51
CA PRO A 311 12.07 13.06 -6.03
C PRO A 311 13.21 14.04 -5.67
N ASP A 312 14.43 13.58 -5.40
CA ASP A 312 15.55 14.43 -4.95
C ASP A 312 15.81 15.67 -5.84
N ASP A 313 15.46 15.60 -7.12
CA ASP A 313 15.61 16.68 -8.10
C ASP A 313 14.31 17.48 -8.36
N TRP A 314 13.30 17.36 -7.49
CA TRP A 314 11.99 17.98 -7.68
C TRP A 314 12.07 19.50 -7.82
N GLU A 315 12.90 20.17 -7.02
CA GLU A 315 13.12 21.61 -7.10
C GLU A 315 13.67 22.01 -8.47
N LEU A 316 14.62 21.26 -9.00
CA LEU A 316 15.19 21.49 -10.34
C LEU A 316 14.14 21.27 -11.43
N SER A 317 13.32 20.23 -11.26
CA SER A 317 12.29 19.80 -12.22
C SER A 317 11.24 20.90 -12.48
N ILE A 318 10.86 21.62 -11.42
CA ILE A 318 9.85 22.71 -11.49
C ILE A 318 10.46 24.12 -11.54
N SER A 319 11.76 24.26 -11.28
CA SER A 319 12.47 25.55 -11.40
C SER A 319 13.17 25.75 -12.74
N GLN A 320 13.26 24.71 -13.59
CA GLN A 320 13.81 24.68 -14.94
C GLN A 320 14.91 25.72 -15.21
N VAL A 321 16.17 25.27 -15.15
CA VAL A 321 17.39 26.09 -15.29
C VAL A 321 17.47 26.84 -16.65
N ILE A 322 16.71 26.40 -17.67
CA ILE A 322 16.74 26.96 -19.05
C ILE A 322 15.47 27.76 -19.40
N SER A 323 14.27 27.25 -19.07
CA SER A 323 13.00 27.97 -19.21
C SER A 323 12.43 28.27 -17.83
N LYS A 324 12.84 29.41 -17.28
CA LYS A 324 12.39 29.87 -15.96
C LYS A 324 10.89 30.17 -15.90
N THR A 325 10.14 30.02 -16.99
CA THR A 325 8.69 30.22 -17.01
C THR A 325 7.99 28.97 -17.54
N ILE A 326 6.99 28.52 -16.80
CA ILE A 326 6.09 27.43 -17.20
C ILE A 326 4.66 27.96 -17.16
N VAL A 327 3.85 27.59 -18.15
CA VAL A 327 2.41 27.83 -18.13
C VAL A 327 1.72 26.52 -17.84
N TRP A 328 1.08 26.44 -16.68
CA TRP A 328 0.31 25.29 -16.26
C TRP A 328 -1.16 25.43 -16.62
N THR A 329 -1.77 24.35 -17.09
CA THR A 329 -3.20 24.21 -17.38
C THR A 329 -3.73 22.97 -16.67
N LEU A 330 -5.04 22.84 -16.47
CA LEU A 330 -5.62 21.60 -15.93
C LEU A 330 -5.62 20.49 -16.99
N SER A 331 -5.39 19.24 -16.57
CA SER A 331 -5.48 18.05 -17.42
C SER A 331 -6.85 17.95 -18.11
N ASP A 332 -6.87 17.58 -19.39
CA ASP A 332 -8.09 17.30 -20.15
C ASP A 332 -8.66 15.90 -19.89
N LYS A 333 -7.89 15.02 -19.24
CA LYS A 333 -8.27 13.64 -18.94
C LYS A 333 -8.75 13.47 -17.50
N ASN A 334 -7.99 14.02 -16.56
CA ASN A 334 -8.16 13.80 -15.14
C ASN A 334 -7.79 15.06 -14.34
N PRO A 335 -8.59 16.14 -14.43
CA PRO A 335 -8.24 17.43 -13.84
C PRO A 335 -8.18 17.45 -12.31
N LEU A 336 -8.81 16.48 -11.62
CA LEU A 336 -8.86 16.43 -10.16
C LEU A 336 -8.95 15.02 -9.57
N ASP A 337 -8.60 14.88 -8.29
CA ASP A 337 -8.79 13.69 -7.44
C ASP A 337 -8.79 14.13 -5.96
N TRP A 338 -8.83 13.17 -5.04
CA TRP A 338 -8.47 13.33 -3.64
C TRP A 338 -7.16 12.59 -3.38
N ALA A 339 -6.38 13.07 -2.42
CA ALA A 339 -5.12 12.44 -2.04
C ALA A 339 -4.97 12.33 -0.53
N ASN A 340 -4.32 11.26 -0.08
CA ASN A 340 -3.87 11.09 1.30
C ASN A 340 -2.79 12.13 1.66
N LEU A 341 -2.45 12.25 2.94
CA LEU A 341 -1.42 13.17 3.42
C LEU A 341 -0.04 12.91 2.79
N ASP A 342 0.27 11.65 2.49
CA ASP A 342 1.48 11.21 1.78
C ASP A 342 1.49 11.52 0.27
N GLY A 343 0.45 12.19 -0.24
CA GLY A 343 0.30 12.55 -1.65
C GLY A 343 -0.22 11.43 -2.56
N SER A 344 -0.44 10.22 -2.04
CA SER A 344 -1.03 9.13 -2.82
C SER A 344 -2.48 9.42 -3.19
N ARG A 345 -2.85 9.16 -4.45
CA ARG A 345 -4.20 9.42 -4.96
C ARG A 345 -5.20 8.38 -4.46
N MET A 346 -6.32 8.83 -3.92
CA MET A 346 -7.33 7.98 -3.29
C MET A 346 -8.21 7.23 -4.29
N ASN A 347 -8.59 7.86 -5.42
CA ASN A 347 -9.55 7.25 -6.35
C ASN A 347 -8.93 6.77 -7.66
N GLY A 348 -7.78 7.31 -8.07
CA GLY A 348 -7.07 6.81 -9.24
C GLY A 348 -7.74 7.14 -10.60
N PHE A 349 -8.57 8.19 -10.67
CA PHE A 349 -9.15 8.71 -11.93
C PHE A 349 -8.08 9.10 -12.99
N ASN A 350 -7.94 8.34 -14.06
CA ASN A 350 -6.92 8.57 -15.09
C ASN A 350 -7.53 9.05 -16.42
N VAL A 351 -8.79 8.74 -16.67
CA VAL A 351 -9.56 9.17 -17.85
C VAL A 351 -10.94 9.70 -17.45
N PRO A 352 -11.62 10.49 -18.31
CA PRO A 352 -12.93 11.06 -17.98
C PRO A 352 -13.99 10.04 -17.58
N GLU A 353 -13.89 8.81 -18.09
CA GLU A 353 -14.79 7.69 -17.79
C GLU A 353 -14.65 7.14 -16.37
N ASP A 354 -13.54 7.40 -15.69
CA ASP A 354 -13.32 6.91 -14.32
C ASP A 354 -14.13 7.71 -13.28
N TYR A 355 -14.61 8.90 -13.64
CA TYR A 355 -15.35 9.77 -12.74
C TYR A 355 -16.77 9.24 -12.48
N PRO A 356 -17.21 9.17 -11.21
CA PRO A 356 -18.48 8.60 -10.85
C PRO A 356 -19.66 9.51 -11.25
N GLU A 357 -20.82 8.90 -11.53
CA GLU A 357 -22.03 9.63 -12.00
C GLU A 357 -22.46 10.76 -11.05
N TRP A 358 -22.25 10.62 -9.74
CA TRP A 358 -22.65 11.63 -8.76
C TRP A 358 -21.79 12.91 -8.82
N LEU A 359 -20.57 12.83 -9.37
CA LEU A 359 -19.68 13.97 -9.59
C LEU A 359 -19.87 14.55 -10.99
N GLY A 360 -20.12 13.67 -11.96
CA GLY A 360 -20.28 13.99 -13.38
C GLY A 360 -19.08 13.53 -14.21
N THR A 361 -19.05 13.93 -15.49
CA THR A 361 -17.91 13.72 -16.39
C THR A 361 -17.20 15.06 -16.64
N PRO A 362 -15.86 15.13 -16.55
CA PRO A 362 -15.14 16.37 -16.83
C PRO A 362 -15.42 16.86 -18.26
N ASP A 363 -15.75 18.14 -18.40
CA ASP A 363 -15.83 18.82 -19.69
C ASP A 363 -14.69 19.85 -19.76
N PRO A 364 -13.59 19.56 -20.49
CA PRO A 364 -12.46 20.46 -20.59
C PRO A 364 -12.81 21.87 -21.07
N SER A 365 -13.91 22.05 -21.82
CA SER A 365 -14.33 23.37 -22.28
C SER A 365 -14.72 24.33 -21.15
N VAL A 366 -15.08 23.80 -19.97
CA VAL A 366 -15.44 24.58 -18.78
C VAL A 366 -14.22 25.28 -18.19
N TYR A 367 -13.04 24.66 -18.28
CA TYR A 367 -11.81 25.15 -17.65
C TYR A 367 -10.64 25.37 -18.62
N ALA A 368 -10.82 25.16 -19.93
CA ALA A 368 -9.74 25.30 -20.92
C ALA A 368 -9.09 26.70 -20.97
N GLY A 369 -9.78 27.75 -20.51
CA GLY A 369 -9.23 29.10 -20.41
C GLY A 369 -8.33 29.32 -19.18
N PHE A 370 -8.32 28.40 -18.24
CA PHE A 370 -7.50 28.49 -17.03
C PHE A 370 -6.02 28.37 -17.36
N SER A 371 -5.19 29.23 -16.76
CA SER A 371 -3.75 28.98 -16.68
C SER A 371 -3.08 29.59 -15.46
N LEU A 372 -1.95 29.01 -15.04
CA LEU A 372 -0.99 29.60 -14.11
C LEU A 372 0.36 29.73 -14.82
N LYS A 373 0.71 30.94 -15.23
CA LYS A 373 2.04 31.25 -15.77
C LYS A 373 2.97 31.62 -14.63
N MET A 374 3.91 30.74 -14.31
CA MET A 374 4.80 30.87 -13.15
C MET A 374 6.24 31.07 -13.58
N ASN A 375 6.94 32.03 -12.97
CA ASN A 375 8.36 32.27 -13.20
C ASN A 375 9.21 31.87 -11.97
N SER A 376 10.12 30.91 -12.15
CA SER A 376 10.96 30.34 -11.08
C SER A 376 12.08 31.26 -10.60
N GLU A 377 12.53 32.22 -11.42
CA GLU A 377 13.57 33.19 -11.05
C GLU A 377 12.97 34.43 -10.37
N THR A 378 11.97 35.05 -10.99
CA THR A 378 11.36 36.27 -10.47
C THR A 378 10.32 36.00 -9.39
N LYS A 379 9.85 34.74 -9.30
CA LYS A 379 8.74 34.31 -8.44
C LYS A 379 7.42 35.01 -8.77
N GLU A 380 7.28 35.52 -9.99
CA GLU A 380 6.06 36.12 -10.51
C GLU A 380 5.08 35.02 -10.96
N ILE A 381 3.78 35.29 -10.80
CA ILE A 381 2.70 34.44 -11.30
C ILE A 381 1.64 35.28 -12.00
N VAL A 382 1.13 34.79 -13.12
CA VAL A 382 -0.07 35.32 -13.77
C VAL A 382 -1.12 34.21 -13.78
N TYR A 383 -2.21 34.44 -13.07
CA TYR A 383 -3.40 33.60 -13.12
C TYR A 383 -4.33 34.11 -14.23
N THR A 384 -4.79 33.20 -15.08
CA THR A 384 -5.86 33.45 -16.04
C THR A 384 -7.05 32.59 -15.66
N ALA A 385 -8.20 33.21 -15.40
CA ALA A 385 -9.46 32.51 -15.15
C ALA A 385 -10.03 31.91 -16.45
N PRO A 386 -10.92 30.90 -16.38
CA PRO A 386 -11.54 30.34 -17.58
C PRO A 386 -12.26 31.34 -18.49
N ASP A 387 -12.72 32.47 -17.95
CA ASP A 387 -13.37 33.55 -18.71
C ASP A 387 -12.40 34.54 -19.37
N GLY A 388 -11.09 34.35 -19.16
CA GLY A 388 -10.01 35.19 -19.69
C GLY A 388 -9.61 36.36 -18.77
N THR A 389 -10.19 36.49 -17.59
CA THR A 389 -9.76 37.50 -16.60
C THR A 389 -8.36 37.15 -16.09
N GLU A 390 -7.48 38.14 -16.00
CA GLU A 390 -6.10 37.96 -15.52
C GLU A 390 -5.86 38.66 -14.18
N GLU A 391 -5.12 37.98 -13.31
CA GLU A 391 -4.59 38.51 -12.06
C GLU A 391 -3.08 38.28 -12.01
N GLU A 392 -2.32 39.31 -11.64
CA GLU A 392 -0.87 39.23 -11.49
C GLU A 392 -0.50 39.18 -10.00
N GLY A 393 0.51 38.39 -9.68
CA GLY A 393 0.96 38.20 -8.32
C GLY A 393 2.36 37.62 -8.21
N THR A 394 2.69 37.13 -7.03
CA THR A 394 3.94 36.42 -6.73
C THR A 394 3.66 35.13 -5.97
N TYR A 395 4.65 34.25 -5.89
CA TYR A 395 4.59 33.07 -5.04
C TYR A 395 5.87 32.86 -4.24
N THR A 396 5.78 32.16 -3.12
CA THR A 396 6.92 31.49 -2.49
C THR A 396 6.75 29.99 -2.62
N LEU A 397 7.86 29.25 -2.59
CA LEU A 397 7.89 27.79 -2.57
C LEU A 397 8.87 27.41 -1.47
N ASP A 398 8.43 26.59 -0.51
CA ASP A 398 9.28 26.10 0.58
C ASP A 398 9.85 24.72 0.29
N GLU A 399 10.74 24.26 1.18
CA GLU A 399 11.44 22.96 1.10
C GLU A 399 10.48 21.75 1.19
N LYS A 400 9.20 21.97 1.56
CA LYS A 400 8.16 20.93 1.64
C LYS A 400 7.28 20.87 0.39
N GLY A 401 7.61 21.66 -0.63
CA GLY A 401 6.84 21.75 -1.87
C GLY A 401 5.55 22.57 -1.72
N ILE A 402 5.44 23.47 -0.74
CA ILE A 402 4.24 24.30 -0.55
C ILE A 402 4.39 25.63 -1.27
N TYR A 403 3.55 25.83 -2.29
CA TYR A 403 3.35 27.14 -2.89
C TYR A 403 2.48 28.01 -1.98
N THR A 404 2.90 29.24 -1.74
CA THR A 404 2.06 30.29 -1.13
C THR A 404 1.93 31.45 -2.10
N PHE A 405 0.71 31.74 -2.54
CA PHE A 405 0.42 32.76 -3.56
C PHE A 405 0.04 34.09 -2.94
N THR A 406 0.38 35.19 -3.60
CA THR A 406 0.02 36.56 -3.21
C THR A 406 -0.42 37.34 -4.44
N GLY A 407 -1.58 37.99 -4.36
CA GLY A 407 -2.09 38.85 -5.44
C GLY A 407 -3.03 38.17 -6.43
N ILE A 408 -3.18 36.84 -6.36
CA ILE A 408 -4.14 36.06 -7.14
C ILE A 408 -5.11 35.32 -6.21
N ASN A 409 -6.33 35.05 -6.66
CA ASN A 409 -7.30 34.22 -5.93
C ASN A 409 -8.11 33.32 -6.89
N PRO A 410 -7.49 32.26 -7.47
CA PRO A 410 -8.17 31.35 -8.36
C PRO A 410 -9.37 30.66 -7.71
N SER A 411 -10.54 30.79 -8.33
CA SER A 411 -11.74 30.07 -7.92
C SER A 411 -12.70 29.87 -9.11
N PHE A 412 -12.90 28.62 -9.52
CA PHE A 412 -13.80 28.29 -10.63
C PHE A 412 -14.25 26.82 -10.60
N SER A 413 -15.40 26.54 -11.20
CA SER A 413 -15.94 25.17 -11.31
C SER A 413 -15.11 24.33 -12.28
N VAL A 414 -14.80 23.08 -11.91
CA VAL A 414 -14.14 22.12 -12.79
C VAL A 414 -15.13 21.08 -13.30
N ILE A 415 -15.91 20.48 -12.38
CA ILE A 415 -16.87 19.41 -12.69
C ILE A 415 -17.93 19.34 -11.59
N GLY A 416 -19.21 19.23 -11.97
CA GLY A 416 -20.31 19.09 -11.00
C GLY A 416 -20.27 20.17 -9.92
N TRP A 417 -20.08 19.75 -8.66
CA TRP A 417 -19.90 20.64 -7.52
C TRP A 417 -18.43 20.93 -7.18
N ALA A 418 -17.49 20.17 -7.74
CA ALA A 418 -16.06 20.31 -7.50
C ALA A 418 -15.45 21.50 -8.25
N SER A 419 -14.63 22.26 -7.54
CA SER A 419 -14.05 23.52 -7.99
C SER A 419 -12.55 23.58 -7.72
N PHE A 420 -11.82 24.28 -8.57
CA PHE A 420 -10.44 24.67 -8.30
C PHE A 420 -10.42 25.84 -7.32
N SER A 421 -9.67 25.73 -6.25
CA SER A 421 -9.46 26.79 -5.26
C SER A 421 -8.17 26.58 -4.46
N LEU A 422 -7.65 27.67 -3.90
CA LEU A 422 -6.56 27.65 -2.92
C LEU A 422 -7.10 27.36 -1.51
N THR A 423 -6.22 27.00 -0.57
CA THR A 423 -6.56 27.02 0.86
C THR A 423 -6.85 28.45 1.36
N ALA A 424 -7.36 28.59 2.58
CA ALA A 424 -7.60 29.89 3.21
C ALA A 424 -6.30 30.73 3.34
N GLU A 425 -5.16 30.07 3.43
CA GLU A 425 -3.82 30.65 3.49
C GLU A 425 -3.23 30.96 2.10
N ASN A 426 -4.00 30.76 1.03
CA ASN A 426 -3.58 30.88 -0.38
C ASN A 426 -2.47 29.89 -0.76
N GLN A 427 -2.60 28.63 -0.33
CA GLN A 427 -1.57 27.61 -0.54
C GLN A 427 -2.02 26.45 -1.42
N LEU A 428 -1.05 25.81 -2.07
CA LEU A 428 -1.14 24.50 -2.71
C LEU A 428 0.17 23.73 -2.46
N ARG A 429 0.07 22.44 -2.16
CA ARG A 429 1.23 21.56 -1.94
C ARG A 429 1.50 20.67 -3.15
N ILE A 430 2.75 20.51 -3.56
CA ILE A 430 3.14 19.49 -4.54
C ILE A 430 2.96 18.11 -3.91
N LEU A 431 2.10 17.29 -4.52
CA LEU A 431 1.83 15.92 -4.09
C LEU A 431 2.67 14.93 -4.88
N SER A 432 2.85 15.18 -6.18
CA SER A 432 3.71 14.36 -7.05
C SER A 432 4.10 15.13 -8.30
N ILE A 433 5.19 14.70 -8.93
CA ILE A 433 5.69 15.23 -10.21
C ILE A 433 5.74 14.07 -11.20
N GLU A 434 5.13 14.27 -12.36
CA GLU A 434 5.12 13.30 -13.45
C GLU A 434 6.21 13.67 -14.45
N LYS A 435 7.09 12.72 -14.78
CA LYS A 435 8.16 12.90 -15.76
C LYS A 435 8.01 11.91 -16.92
N ASN A 436 8.41 12.34 -18.12
CA ASN A 436 8.58 11.41 -19.23
C ASN A 436 9.86 10.57 -19.07
N THR A 437 10.08 9.62 -19.97
CA THR A 437 11.24 8.71 -19.96
C THR A 437 12.60 9.40 -20.12
N VAL A 438 12.62 10.71 -20.42
CA VAL A 438 13.83 11.52 -20.57
C VAL A 438 13.96 12.59 -19.47
N GLY A 439 13.08 12.57 -18.45
CA GLY A 439 13.17 13.41 -17.26
C GLY A 439 12.40 14.74 -17.32
N ASP A 440 11.72 15.06 -18.42
CA ASP A 440 10.92 16.30 -18.50
C ASP A 440 9.66 16.19 -17.67
N VAL A 441 9.31 17.26 -16.96
CA VAL A 441 8.02 17.35 -16.26
C VAL A 441 6.88 17.42 -17.28
N ILE A 442 6.02 16.40 -17.26
CA ILE A 442 4.82 16.28 -18.11
C ILE A 442 3.52 16.52 -17.34
N GLY A 443 3.60 16.59 -16.01
CA GLY A 443 2.47 16.84 -15.13
C GLY A 443 2.93 17.06 -13.70
N MET A 444 2.07 17.66 -12.89
CA MET A 444 2.21 17.66 -11.44
C MET A 444 0.83 17.59 -10.78
N TRP A 445 0.77 16.97 -9.62
CA TRP A 445 -0.40 17.04 -8.76
C TRP A 445 -0.18 18.08 -7.66
N LEU A 446 -1.11 19.02 -7.55
CA LEU A 446 -1.13 20.03 -6.49
C LEU A 446 -2.33 19.82 -5.57
N GLY A 447 -2.12 19.79 -4.27
CA GLY A 447 -3.16 19.60 -3.26
C GLY A 447 -3.51 20.86 -2.49
N ALA A 448 -4.79 21.19 -2.40
CA ALA A 448 -5.31 22.08 -1.37
C ALA A 448 -5.67 21.24 -0.14
N LYS A 449 -5.06 21.54 1.02
CA LYS A 449 -5.29 20.78 2.26
C LYS A 449 -6.74 21.00 2.72
N ASP A 450 -7.46 19.90 2.96
CA ASP A 450 -8.80 19.98 3.55
C ASP A 450 -8.68 20.46 5.02
N PRO A 451 -9.47 21.45 5.45
CA PRO A 451 -9.37 22.00 6.80
C PRO A 451 -9.94 21.08 7.89
N GLU A 452 -10.76 20.10 7.53
CA GLU A 452 -11.48 19.22 8.46
C GLU A 452 -11.03 17.77 8.35
N LYS A 453 -10.44 17.36 7.22
CA LYS A 453 -10.06 15.97 6.94
C LYS A 453 -8.56 15.79 6.71
N PRO A 454 -8.00 14.60 7.02
CA PRO A 454 -6.61 14.25 6.71
C PRO A 454 -6.40 13.93 5.22
N GLU A 455 -6.88 14.78 4.31
CA GLU A 455 -6.75 14.63 2.85
C GLU A 455 -6.38 15.95 2.15
N TYR A 456 -6.02 15.87 0.88
CA TYR A 456 -5.93 17.01 -0.03
C TYR A 456 -6.99 16.90 -1.13
N PHE A 457 -7.58 18.03 -1.50
CA PHE A 457 -8.25 18.16 -2.78
C PHE A 457 -7.18 18.38 -3.86
N ALA A 458 -6.99 17.40 -4.74
CA ALA A 458 -5.85 17.32 -5.64
C ALA A 458 -6.22 17.77 -7.06
N TYR A 459 -5.36 18.57 -7.68
CA TYR A 459 -5.50 19.11 -9.03
C TYR A 459 -4.36 18.63 -9.92
N HIS A 460 -4.68 18.15 -11.11
CA HIS A 460 -3.68 17.72 -12.07
C HIS A 460 -3.34 18.85 -13.04
N LEU A 461 -2.15 19.42 -12.88
CA LEU A 461 -1.63 20.48 -13.73
C LEU A 461 -0.67 19.88 -14.76
N VAL A 462 -0.92 20.17 -16.03
CA VAL A 462 -0.07 19.80 -17.15
C VAL A 462 0.51 21.07 -17.80
N PRO A 463 1.74 21.04 -18.31
CA PRO A 463 2.30 22.20 -19.00
C PRO A 463 1.57 22.42 -20.33
N SER A 464 1.16 23.67 -20.59
CA SER A 464 0.54 24.05 -21.86
C SER A 464 1.51 23.81 -23.01
N ALA A 465 1.12 23.00 -23.99
CA ALA A 465 1.86 22.78 -25.21
C ALA A 465 2.11 24.14 -25.91
N GLY A 466 3.38 24.56 -25.94
CA GLY A 466 3.83 25.80 -26.59
C GLY A 466 4.25 26.96 -25.68
N ALA A 467 4.24 26.80 -24.35
CA ALA A 467 4.66 27.86 -23.42
C ALA A 467 5.75 27.47 -22.40
N GLY A 468 6.08 26.19 -22.27
CA GLY A 468 7.46 25.79 -22.02
C GLY A 468 8.15 25.78 -23.37
N GLY A 469 9.24 26.54 -23.54
CA GLY A 469 10.07 26.34 -24.72
C GLY A 469 10.41 24.86 -24.76
N GLN A 470 9.94 24.16 -25.79
CA GLN A 470 10.39 22.81 -26.08
C GLN A 470 11.87 22.95 -26.42
N SER A 471 12.72 22.98 -25.40
CA SER A 471 14.12 22.67 -25.57
C SER A 471 14.12 21.20 -25.91
N ASP A 472 14.18 20.91 -27.20
CA ASP A 472 14.59 19.63 -27.74
C ASP A 472 15.64 19.02 -26.79
N VAL A 473 15.45 17.78 -26.31
CA VAL A 473 16.35 17.12 -25.36
C VAL A 473 17.80 17.23 -25.83
N ALA A 474 18.00 17.16 -27.15
CA ALA A 474 19.28 17.42 -27.77
C ALA A 474 19.86 18.80 -27.43
N SER A 475 19.06 19.86 -27.38
CA SER A 475 19.48 21.20 -26.97
C SER A 475 19.84 21.30 -25.49
N ILE A 476 19.17 20.57 -24.59
CA ILE A 476 19.51 20.54 -23.16
C ILE A 476 20.86 19.83 -22.97
N VAL A 477 21.02 18.63 -23.54
CA VAL A 477 22.28 17.88 -23.50
C VAL A 477 23.42 18.69 -24.12
N LYS A 478 23.18 19.33 -25.28
CA LYS A 478 24.16 20.22 -25.91
C LYS A 478 24.54 21.40 -25.01
N ASN A 479 23.59 21.97 -24.27
CA ASN A 479 23.88 23.04 -23.32
C ASN A 479 24.69 22.54 -22.12
N MET A 480 24.38 21.37 -21.55
CA MET A 480 25.14 20.79 -20.44
C MET A 480 26.57 20.45 -20.86
N LEU A 481 26.75 19.76 -22.00
CA LEU A 481 28.06 19.45 -22.56
C LEU A 481 28.92 20.71 -22.73
N THR A 482 28.33 21.80 -23.22
CA THR A 482 29.02 23.05 -23.53
C THR A 482 29.12 24.04 -22.36
N SER A 483 28.51 23.72 -21.21
CA SER A 483 28.47 24.62 -20.06
C SER A 483 29.77 24.64 -19.26
N LYS A 484 30.62 23.62 -19.41
CA LYS A 484 31.79 23.39 -18.56
C LYS A 484 33.00 22.93 -19.36
N VAL A 485 34.15 23.00 -18.70
CA VAL A 485 35.33 22.23 -19.07
C VAL A 485 35.34 20.98 -18.19
N TRP A 486 35.43 19.83 -18.82
CA TRP A 486 35.39 18.52 -18.18
C TRP A 486 36.80 17.98 -17.95
N LYS A 487 37.06 17.37 -16.80
CA LYS A 487 38.27 16.60 -16.48
C LYS A 487 37.88 15.23 -15.96
N LEU A 488 38.80 14.26 -16.00
CA LEU A 488 38.53 12.92 -15.47
C LEU A 488 38.39 12.97 -13.94
N ASP A 489 37.49 12.17 -13.36
CA ASP A 489 37.31 12.07 -11.91
C ASP A 489 38.41 11.24 -11.22
N SER A 490 39.67 11.67 -11.34
CA SER A 490 40.83 10.95 -10.78
C SER A 490 41.24 11.40 -9.38
N GLU A 491 40.56 12.39 -8.79
CA GLU A 491 40.97 13.04 -7.54
C GLU A 491 39.97 12.89 -6.37
N ARG A 492 38.76 12.35 -6.61
CA ARG A 492 37.70 12.24 -5.60
C ARG A 492 37.88 10.98 -4.74
N SER A 493 37.55 11.08 -3.45
CA SER A 493 37.50 9.92 -2.54
C SER A 493 36.15 9.22 -2.66
N TYR A 494 36.17 7.89 -2.86
CA TYR A 494 34.96 7.07 -2.92
C TYR A 494 34.17 7.09 -1.59
N ASP A 495 32.86 7.31 -1.69
CA ASP A 495 31.91 7.09 -0.59
C ASP A 495 31.20 5.74 -0.79
N VAL A 496 31.75 4.72 -0.14
CA VAL A 496 31.30 3.32 -0.24
C VAL A 496 30.06 3.01 0.62
N GLU A 497 29.56 3.96 1.41
CA GLU A 497 28.42 3.74 2.31
C GLU A 497 27.06 4.10 1.69
N THR A 498 27.04 4.70 0.50
CA THR A 498 25.80 5.00 -0.22
C THR A 498 25.45 3.92 -1.23
N SER A 499 24.16 3.72 -1.50
CA SER A 499 23.67 2.97 -2.67
C SER A 499 24.20 3.53 -4.00
N PHE A 500 24.77 4.74 -3.96
CA PHE A 500 25.37 5.50 -5.06
C PHE A 500 26.90 5.47 -5.11
N GLY A 501 27.58 4.67 -4.28
CA GLY A 501 29.04 4.47 -4.39
C GLY A 501 29.50 3.88 -5.74
N ALA A 502 28.56 3.45 -6.57
CA ALA A 502 28.75 2.83 -7.89
C ALA A 502 28.99 3.82 -9.06
N GLU A 503 28.83 5.14 -8.89
CA GLU A 503 29.01 6.14 -9.99
C GLU A 503 30.13 7.16 -9.71
N GLN A 504 31.23 6.71 -9.09
CA GLN A 504 32.35 7.58 -8.68
C GLN A 504 33.67 7.10 -9.29
N GLY A 505 34.65 8.01 -9.35
CA GLY A 505 36.02 7.72 -9.77
C GLY A 505 36.20 7.61 -11.29
N PRO A 506 37.43 7.36 -11.77
CA PRO A 506 37.79 7.66 -13.16
C PRO A 506 37.10 6.73 -14.17
N VAL A 507 36.75 5.50 -13.78
CA VAL A 507 36.10 4.52 -14.64
C VAL A 507 35.24 3.53 -13.84
N ILE A 508 34.15 3.08 -14.45
CA ILE A 508 33.21 2.08 -13.95
C ILE A 508 33.18 0.91 -14.94
N PHE A 509 33.36 -0.30 -14.42
CA PHE A 509 33.09 -1.56 -15.10
C PHE A 509 31.81 -2.15 -14.52
N SER A 510 30.75 -2.23 -15.32
CA SER A 510 29.46 -2.73 -14.84
C SER A 510 28.64 -3.31 -15.98
N ASP A 511 27.75 -4.24 -15.65
CA ASP A 511 26.61 -4.60 -16.50
C ASP A 511 25.38 -3.72 -16.24
N TYR A 512 25.47 -2.83 -15.24
CA TYR A 512 24.44 -1.93 -14.74
C TYR A 512 23.17 -2.60 -14.20
N ASP A 513 23.20 -3.94 -14.04
CA ASP A 513 22.08 -4.73 -13.56
C ASP A 513 22.43 -5.51 -12.29
N THR A 514 23.59 -6.18 -12.29
CA THR A 514 23.94 -7.17 -11.26
C THR A 514 25.27 -6.89 -10.56
N TRP A 515 26.19 -6.13 -11.16
CA TRP A 515 27.46 -5.80 -10.54
C TRP A 515 28.09 -4.51 -11.08
N ALA A 516 28.84 -3.82 -10.24
CA ALA A 516 29.69 -2.69 -10.63
C ALA A 516 31.05 -2.78 -9.91
N TYR A 517 32.12 -2.39 -10.61
CA TYR A 517 33.48 -2.30 -10.09
C TYR A 517 34.13 -0.99 -10.55
N ASN A 518 34.54 -0.18 -9.57
CA ASN A 518 35.07 1.16 -9.78
C ASN A 518 36.50 1.23 -9.22
N PRO A 519 37.50 0.84 -10.01
CA PRO A 519 38.89 0.86 -9.54
C PRO A 519 39.34 2.29 -9.22
N MET A 520 40.09 2.44 -8.12
CA MET A 520 40.84 3.67 -7.86
C MET A 520 41.97 3.84 -8.89
N PRO A 521 42.41 5.08 -9.17
CA PRO A 521 43.64 5.32 -9.90
C PRO A 521 44.80 4.46 -9.37
N GLY A 522 45.44 3.70 -10.26
CA GLY A 522 46.52 2.76 -9.95
C GLY A 522 46.08 1.32 -9.70
N GLU A 523 44.78 1.03 -9.55
CA GLU A 523 44.28 -0.34 -9.32
C GLU A 523 44.04 -1.12 -10.61
N GLN A 524 43.72 -0.42 -11.70
CA GLN A 524 43.41 -1.02 -13.00
C GLN A 524 43.79 -0.04 -14.13
N TYR A 525 44.15 -0.57 -15.30
CA TYR A 525 44.71 0.23 -16.40
C TYR A 525 43.76 1.30 -16.95
N GLY A 526 42.45 1.06 -16.92
CA GLY A 526 41.39 1.99 -17.28
C GLY A 526 41.14 3.08 -16.23
N ALA A 527 41.58 2.89 -14.97
CA ALA A 527 41.47 3.93 -13.94
C ALA A 527 42.61 4.97 -14.02
N GLY A 528 43.64 4.70 -14.82
CA GLY A 528 44.83 5.55 -14.86
C GLY A 528 45.79 5.31 -13.69
N GLU A 529 46.80 6.17 -13.62
CA GLU A 529 47.78 6.26 -12.54
C GLU A 529 47.28 7.27 -11.50
N ALA A 530 47.57 7.03 -10.22
CA ALA A 530 47.24 7.96 -9.15
C ALA A 530 47.95 9.32 -9.31
N GLU A 531 47.29 10.38 -8.87
CA GLU A 531 47.83 11.75 -8.84
C GLU A 531 48.20 12.33 -10.22
N VAL A 532 47.64 11.77 -11.29
CA VAL A 532 47.84 12.25 -12.66
C VAL A 532 46.66 13.10 -13.12
N ASP A 533 46.98 14.32 -13.56
CA ASP A 533 46.08 15.15 -14.37
C ASP A 533 46.20 14.75 -15.84
N TYR A 534 45.16 14.06 -16.35
CA TYR A 534 45.08 13.62 -17.75
C TYR A 534 44.74 14.75 -18.72
N GLY A 535 44.32 15.91 -18.21
CA GLY A 535 43.98 17.10 -18.97
C GLY A 535 42.48 17.38 -18.99
N THR A 536 41.99 18.00 -20.07
CA THR A 536 40.63 18.56 -20.12
C THR A 536 39.94 18.35 -21.46
N MET A 537 38.61 18.33 -21.44
CA MET A 537 37.73 18.25 -22.61
C MET A 537 36.69 19.37 -22.55
N LYS A 538 36.57 20.13 -23.64
CA LYS A 538 35.62 21.23 -23.75
C LYS A 538 34.81 21.12 -25.03
N PHE A 539 33.48 21.08 -24.90
CA PHE A 539 32.56 21.17 -26.02
C PHE A 539 32.14 22.62 -26.24
N GLU A 540 32.07 23.05 -27.49
CA GLU A 540 31.60 24.38 -27.88
C GLU A 540 30.24 24.29 -28.58
N LYS A 541 29.41 25.33 -28.45
CA LYS A 541 28.06 25.38 -29.02
C LYS A 541 28.01 25.34 -30.55
N ASP A 542 29.14 25.62 -31.21
CA ASP A 542 29.27 25.55 -32.66
C ASP A 542 29.54 24.13 -33.19
N GLY A 543 29.53 23.12 -32.30
CA GLY A 543 29.78 21.72 -32.65
C GLY A 543 31.27 21.35 -32.66
N THR A 544 32.17 22.25 -32.21
CA THR A 544 33.59 21.92 -32.04
C THR A 544 33.88 21.36 -30.65
N VAL A 545 34.87 20.48 -30.55
CA VAL A 545 35.36 19.92 -29.29
C VAL A 545 36.88 20.08 -29.23
N LYS A 546 37.38 20.48 -28.07
CA LYS A 546 38.82 20.57 -27.77
C LYS A 546 39.15 19.59 -26.65
N VAL A 547 40.07 18.68 -26.91
CA VAL A 547 40.61 17.73 -25.92
C VAL A 547 42.09 18.04 -25.70
N ASN A 548 42.43 18.55 -24.53
CA ASN A 548 43.80 18.68 -24.06
C ASN A 548 44.18 17.37 -23.39
N GLN A 549 44.76 16.44 -24.15
CA GLN A 549 45.12 15.11 -23.68
C GLN A 549 46.58 15.07 -23.25
N ARG A 550 46.86 14.74 -21.99
CA ARG A 550 48.23 14.37 -21.58
C ARG A 550 48.58 13.02 -22.22
N LYS A 551 49.66 12.97 -22.99
CA LYS A 551 50.17 11.75 -23.62
C LYS A 551 51.52 11.38 -23.06
N LYS A 552 51.66 10.13 -22.61
CA LYS A 552 52.91 9.59 -22.10
C LYS A 552 53.41 8.51 -23.07
N ILE A 553 54.35 8.88 -23.93
CA ILE A 553 54.85 8.02 -25.01
C ILE A 553 56.17 7.41 -24.58
N HIS A 554 56.29 6.08 -24.71
CA HIS A 554 57.52 5.34 -24.45
C HIS A 554 58.05 4.73 -25.74
N SER A 555 59.35 4.46 -25.78
CA SER A 555 59.99 3.70 -26.86
C SER A 555 60.88 2.60 -26.32
N TYR A 556 61.07 1.57 -27.13
CA TYR A 556 62.02 0.49 -26.89
C TYR A 556 62.82 0.19 -28.16
N ILE A 557 63.93 -0.52 -28.01
CA ILE A 557 64.71 -1.04 -29.14
C ILE A 557 64.18 -2.44 -29.46
N ASN A 558 63.71 -2.65 -30.69
CA ASN A 558 63.23 -3.95 -31.13
C ASN A 558 64.38 -4.91 -31.50
N ASP A 559 64.05 -6.15 -31.87
CA ASP A 559 65.04 -7.18 -32.25
C ASP A 559 65.87 -6.81 -33.49
N ASP A 560 65.45 -5.80 -34.26
CA ASP A 560 66.13 -5.28 -35.45
C ASP A 560 67.00 -4.03 -35.15
N ASP A 561 67.26 -3.73 -33.87
CA ASP A 561 67.98 -2.53 -33.38
C ASP A 561 67.31 -1.19 -33.76
N GLU A 562 66.01 -1.18 -34.01
CA GLU A 562 65.23 0.02 -34.33
C GLU A 562 64.52 0.57 -33.09
N THR A 563 64.50 1.89 -32.93
CA THR A 563 63.68 2.56 -31.90
C THR A 563 62.22 2.55 -32.34
N VAL A 564 61.38 1.82 -31.61
CA VAL A 564 59.94 1.68 -31.87
C VAL A 564 59.16 2.30 -30.72
N ILE A 565 58.06 3.00 -31.03
CA ILE A 565 57.13 3.52 -30.02
C ILE A 565 56.35 2.35 -29.43
N ARG A 566 56.28 2.29 -28.10
CA ARG A 566 55.46 1.30 -27.42
C ARG A 566 53.98 1.63 -27.57
N ASN A 567 53.24 0.67 -28.07
CA ASN A 567 51.79 0.66 -27.99
C ASN A 567 51.39 -0.11 -26.72
N GLY A 568 50.72 0.56 -25.77
CA GLY A 568 50.23 -0.05 -24.53
C GLY A 568 51.02 0.32 -23.27
N ILE A 569 50.88 -0.48 -22.21
CA ILE A 569 51.50 -0.20 -20.90
C ILE A 569 53.03 -0.21 -21.04
N PRO A 570 53.74 0.80 -20.51
CA PRO A 570 55.20 0.83 -20.48
C PRO A 570 55.79 -0.40 -19.79
N GLU A 571 56.83 -0.99 -20.38
CA GLU A 571 57.55 -2.12 -19.80
C GLU A 571 58.87 -1.69 -19.16
N ALA A 572 59.38 -2.52 -18.26
CA ALA A 572 60.67 -2.30 -17.63
C ALA A 572 61.78 -2.29 -18.70
N GLY A 573 62.45 -1.14 -18.87
CA GLY A 573 63.50 -0.94 -19.87
C GLY A 573 63.12 0.02 -20.99
N ASP A 574 61.86 0.45 -21.05
CA ASP A 574 61.43 1.50 -21.96
C ASP A 574 62.03 2.88 -21.61
N GLU A 575 62.26 3.66 -22.65
CA GLU A 575 62.65 5.06 -22.52
C GLU A 575 61.42 5.97 -22.72
N LEU A 576 61.21 6.90 -21.80
CA LEU A 576 60.18 7.94 -21.93
C LEU A 576 60.57 8.92 -23.04
N VAL A 577 59.73 9.01 -24.06
CA VAL A 577 59.93 9.89 -25.23
C VAL A 577 59.26 11.25 -25.02
N SER A 578 58.04 11.26 -24.48
CA SER A 578 57.25 12.48 -24.25
C SER A 578 56.26 12.29 -23.12
N ASN A 579 55.98 13.37 -22.37
CA ASN A 579 54.93 13.46 -21.37
C ASN A 579 54.28 14.86 -21.46
N ASP A 580 53.80 15.17 -22.65
CA ASP A 580 53.28 16.50 -23.00
C ASP A 580 51.75 16.47 -23.11
N ILE A 581 51.14 17.64 -22.92
CA ILE A 581 49.73 17.84 -23.26
C ILE A 581 49.64 18.12 -24.75
N VAL A 582 48.86 17.29 -25.46
CA VAL A 582 48.56 17.43 -26.87
C VAL A 582 47.15 17.97 -27.02
N GLU A 583 47.01 19.10 -27.70
CA GLU A 583 45.70 19.67 -28.05
C GLU A 583 45.15 18.95 -29.29
N LEU A 584 44.01 18.28 -29.12
CA LEU A 584 43.23 17.67 -30.19
C LEU A 584 42.01 18.55 -30.44
N ASN A 585 41.87 19.04 -31.67
CA ASN A 585 40.72 19.84 -32.10
C ASN A 585 39.86 18.99 -33.05
N GLY A 586 38.58 18.88 -32.75
CA GLY A 586 37.64 18.07 -33.53
C GLY A 586 36.24 18.66 -33.55
N THR A 587 35.30 17.86 -34.04
CA THR A 587 33.86 18.12 -33.99
C THR A 587 33.16 17.07 -33.15
N TRP A 588 31.97 17.38 -32.65
CA TRP A 588 31.12 16.43 -31.96
C TRP A 588 29.69 16.48 -32.49
N GLU A 589 29.03 15.33 -32.48
CA GLU A 589 27.64 15.18 -32.86
C GLU A 589 26.92 14.34 -31.81
N TYR A 590 25.77 14.84 -31.34
CA TYR A 590 24.92 14.14 -30.38
C TYR A 590 23.62 13.71 -31.06
N ASN A 591 23.30 12.44 -30.94
CA ASN A 591 22.02 11.86 -31.35
C ASN A 591 21.20 11.48 -30.10
N ASP A 592 20.02 12.07 -29.98
CA ASP A 592 19.14 11.85 -28.85
C ASP A 592 18.46 10.47 -28.87
N ASP A 593 18.24 9.89 -30.06
CA ASP A 593 17.50 8.62 -30.20
C ASP A 593 18.24 7.43 -29.56
N ASP A 594 19.57 7.41 -29.64
CA ASP A 594 20.41 6.31 -29.16
C ASP A 594 21.47 6.75 -28.13
N LYS A 595 21.41 8.02 -27.72
CA LYS A 595 22.34 8.70 -26.80
C LYS A 595 23.80 8.66 -27.27
N SER A 596 24.06 8.46 -28.57
CA SER A 596 25.42 8.52 -29.11
C SER A 596 25.98 9.93 -29.10
N LEU A 597 27.24 10.04 -28.71
CA LEU A 597 28.05 11.25 -28.77
C LEU A 597 29.31 10.90 -29.56
N VAL A 598 29.34 11.24 -30.83
CA VAL A 598 30.47 10.92 -31.71
C VAL A 598 31.40 12.11 -31.79
N LEU A 599 32.67 11.90 -31.43
CA LEU A 599 33.73 12.88 -31.54
C LEU A 599 34.64 12.52 -32.70
N SER A 600 35.08 13.51 -33.49
CA SER A 600 36.04 13.29 -34.57
C SER A 600 37.49 13.12 -34.09
N VAL A 601 37.69 13.19 -32.77
CA VAL A 601 38.95 12.97 -32.04
C VAL A 601 38.62 12.13 -30.81
N GLY A 602 39.60 11.42 -30.26
CA GLY A 602 39.37 10.65 -29.03
C GLY A 602 38.94 11.54 -27.86
N MET A 603 37.97 11.08 -27.06
CA MET A 603 37.61 11.71 -25.78
C MET A 603 38.81 11.72 -24.83
N LEU A 604 38.75 12.50 -23.75
CA LEU A 604 39.79 12.48 -22.71
C LEU A 604 39.82 11.10 -22.02
N HIS A 605 41.00 10.47 -21.92
CA HIS A 605 41.15 9.14 -21.32
C HIS A 605 42.55 8.93 -20.73
N PRO A 606 42.77 7.92 -19.88
CA PRO A 606 44.10 7.61 -19.41
C PRO A 606 44.94 6.87 -20.46
N TRP A 607 46.21 7.27 -20.64
CA TRP A 607 47.12 6.61 -21.60
C TRP A 607 47.37 5.13 -21.29
N THR A 608 47.17 4.72 -20.04
CA THR A 608 47.22 3.32 -19.62
C THR A 608 46.11 2.49 -20.25
N ALA A 609 45.11 3.09 -20.89
CA ALA A 609 44.06 2.42 -21.64
C ALA A 609 44.19 2.58 -23.17
N ASP A 610 45.23 3.26 -23.69
CA ASP A 610 45.37 3.57 -25.13
C ASP A 610 45.25 2.34 -26.04
N TYR A 611 45.65 1.17 -25.54
CA TYR A 611 45.60 -0.10 -26.27
C TYR A 611 44.29 -0.86 -26.12
N ALA A 612 43.35 -0.40 -25.29
CA ALA A 612 42.15 -1.18 -24.94
C ALA A 612 40.93 -0.82 -25.80
N VAL A 613 40.90 0.36 -26.42
CA VAL A 613 39.73 0.90 -27.14
C VAL A 613 40.13 1.21 -28.59
N ALA A 614 39.33 0.74 -29.55
CA ALA A 614 39.62 0.90 -30.97
C ALA A 614 39.34 2.32 -31.48
N ASP A 615 38.27 2.95 -30.98
CA ASP A 615 37.90 4.32 -31.32
C ASP A 615 37.42 5.05 -30.06
N TRP A 616 38.25 5.96 -29.56
CA TRP A 616 37.94 6.80 -28.41
C TRP A 616 36.95 7.93 -28.74
N GLY A 617 36.59 8.13 -30.01
CA GLY A 617 35.59 9.08 -30.45
C GLY A 617 34.18 8.50 -30.56
N ASP A 618 34.04 7.18 -30.60
CA ASP A 618 32.74 6.48 -30.64
C ASP A 618 32.22 6.26 -29.22
N THR A 619 31.50 7.26 -28.70
CA THR A 619 31.04 7.27 -27.30
C THR A 619 29.53 7.29 -27.20
N LYS A 620 29.02 6.87 -26.03
CA LYS A 620 27.61 7.06 -25.64
C LYS A 620 27.53 7.79 -24.30
N ILE A 621 26.56 8.69 -24.18
CA ILE A 621 26.25 9.31 -22.90
C ILE A 621 25.46 8.28 -22.09
N TYR A 622 26.08 7.73 -21.05
CA TYR A 622 25.37 6.93 -20.06
C TYR A 622 24.53 7.83 -19.16
N LYS A 623 25.15 8.92 -18.68
CA LYS A 623 24.52 9.90 -17.79
C LYS A 623 25.19 11.27 -17.92
N ILE A 624 24.42 12.34 -17.76
CA ILE A 624 24.93 13.70 -17.69
C ILE A 624 24.07 14.52 -16.71
N GLU A 625 24.74 15.15 -15.76
CA GLU A 625 24.16 15.99 -14.71
C GLU A 625 25.00 17.28 -14.59
N ASN A 626 24.61 18.17 -13.68
CA ASN A 626 25.32 19.44 -13.53
C ASN A 626 26.81 19.23 -13.21
N ASP A 627 27.19 18.28 -12.38
CA ASP A 627 28.55 18.07 -11.88
C ASP A 627 29.19 16.73 -12.29
N ALA A 628 28.54 15.97 -13.17
CA ALA A 628 29.06 14.71 -13.68
C ALA A 628 28.67 14.47 -15.14
N LEU A 629 29.61 13.98 -15.94
CA LEU A 629 29.40 13.49 -17.30
C LEU A 629 29.97 12.07 -17.37
N LEU A 630 29.15 11.09 -17.71
CA LEU A 630 29.55 9.68 -17.81
C LEU A 630 29.49 9.24 -19.27
N LEU A 631 30.66 9.01 -19.87
CA LEU A 631 30.78 8.55 -21.25
C LEU A 631 31.20 7.09 -21.31
N GLN A 632 30.46 6.31 -22.10
CA GLN A 632 30.75 4.92 -22.39
C GLN A 632 31.57 4.79 -23.66
N VAL A 633 32.61 3.96 -23.59
CA VAL A 633 33.36 3.43 -24.74
C VAL A 633 33.46 1.91 -24.67
N MET A 634 33.65 1.28 -25.81
CA MET A 634 33.70 -0.17 -25.93
C MET A 634 35.14 -0.68 -25.81
N ARG A 635 35.45 -1.49 -24.79
CA ARG A 635 36.73 -2.25 -24.76
C ARG A 635 36.76 -3.21 -25.95
N SER A 636 37.85 -3.18 -26.72
CA SER A 636 38.09 -4.06 -27.85
C SER A 636 38.75 -5.35 -27.40
N GLU A 637 38.10 -6.49 -27.69
CA GLU A 637 38.67 -7.81 -27.42
C GLU A 637 39.97 -8.05 -28.21
N GLU A 638 40.02 -7.57 -29.45
CA GLU A 638 41.21 -7.73 -30.31
C GLU A 638 42.42 -6.96 -29.79
N LEU A 639 42.22 -5.75 -29.25
CA LEU A 639 43.32 -4.90 -28.81
C LEU A 639 43.73 -5.18 -27.36
N SER A 640 42.76 -5.39 -26.47
CA SER A 640 43.02 -5.61 -25.04
C SER A 640 43.38 -7.06 -24.70
N GLY A 641 42.94 -8.03 -25.52
CA GLY A 641 43.00 -9.45 -25.17
C GLY A 641 42.00 -9.87 -24.08
N GLU A 642 41.07 -8.99 -23.69
CA GLU A 642 40.03 -9.21 -22.69
C GLU A 642 38.64 -9.10 -23.33
N GLU A 643 37.61 -9.76 -22.79
CA GLU A 643 36.27 -9.74 -23.38
C GLU A 643 35.75 -8.31 -23.66
N ALA A 644 35.01 -8.12 -24.75
CA ALA A 644 34.41 -6.83 -25.05
C ALA A 644 33.48 -6.40 -23.91
N MET A 645 33.74 -5.23 -23.31
CA MET A 645 32.96 -4.71 -22.18
C MET A 645 32.84 -3.17 -22.20
N PRO A 646 31.64 -2.59 -21.96
CA PRO A 646 31.50 -1.15 -21.85
C PRO A 646 32.32 -0.63 -20.68
N MET A 647 33.16 0.36 -20.94
CA MET A 647 33.92 1.09 -19.94
C MET A 647 33.31 2.48 -19.81
N THR A 648 32.84 2.84 -18.62
CA THR A 648 32.18 4.13 -18.40
C THR A 648 33.12 5.06 -17.67
N TYR A 649 33.58 6.10 -18.35
CA TYR A 649 34.48 7.10 -17.79
C TYR A 649 33.69 8.25 -17.19
N VAL A 650 34.04 8.63 -15.96
CA VAL A 650 33.38 9.71 -15.23
C VAL A 650 34.20 10.98 -15.36
N PHE A 651 33.54 12.06 -15.77
CA PHE A 651 34.11 13.38 -15.90
C PHE A 651 33.40 14.34 -14.96
N VAL A 652 34.19 15.21 -14.33
CA VAL A 652 33.74 16.26 -13.43
C VAL A 652 34.15 17.63 -13.97
N PRO A 653 33.53 18.72 -13.52
CA PRO A 653 33.99 20.07 -13.84
C PRO A 653 35.46 20.27 -13.45
N ALA A 654 36.22 20.94 -14.32
CA ALA A 654 37.62 21.28 -14.06
C ALA A 654 37.82 22.51 -13.16
N GLU A 655 36.75 23.25 -12.85
CA GLU A 655 36.75 24.51 -12.08
C GLU A 655 36.48 24.33 -10.59
#